data_AF-H1KNI2-F1
#
_entry.id   AF-H1KNI2-F1
#
_cell.length_a   1.000
_cell.length_b   1.000
_cell.length_c   1.000
_cell.angle_alpha   90.00
_cell.angle_beta   90.00
_cell.angle_gamma   90.00
#
_symmetry.space_group_name_H-M   'P 1'
#
loop_
_entity.id
_entity.type
_entity.pdbx_description
1 polymer ?
#
loop_
_entity_poly.entity_id
_entity_poly.type
_entity_poly.pdbx_seq_one_letter_code
_entity_poly.pdbx_strand_id
1 'polypeptide(L)'
;MGLTSVLGTIGSIASSYAKKPLTAFSQLETSEGGHTIVAKDGSLATVLRIDGVRQILGDEELEHLIERLTVQLSPYFGRPGHALQVWFSRDPDLSGLVVQNLMRPPRNVAAELGLDFEDVFDAKESHLPNYVVAEGFYFVLWTRLSILTKQELQRAKIDRKPPKGWPTFAEAQDINRSVRALVTRHQSFVDSLLTDLGDVGIRAEALDADFAIEAVRSSIYPDLTDSGWLPSLPGGPAPRRRPELSPTDASHYLWPRLDDQIFDREAERVNPRVVRVGAYNFAGVDMTIGPQEVQNFSYLLGRMIDGNVSKEMPWRFSALVEGEGLSMLGIQSFLAAIFTFTNRDNRAIREAIQELKTMRSEEGLVVCRLRISFATWAPADDLRLIEDRASKLKRAVEGWGYCEASQLSGDPLACVMSSALALDIASTAPAGVPPLHDVIRMLPWNRDASPWPFGSVLFRTGDGRPWAYQPGTEKQDAFIDLVFAPPGKGKSVWLNTTGLATCLSPAATTGTGGQMLPRVAIIDIGVSSSGLISLLKEALPIDRRHEVAYHRLRMTKDYAINPFDTQLGCRYPLPNEKAFLVNFLSLLGTPVGSGSSPEGLADIAARVVDEVYARFDDKKIANSAPKQYVHGEDFEVDEALRSRGIIVPASGLTWWDVVDALFERGAEREAILAQRRAVPLLEDLQLVLRDDRIVNNFGTAMIGTGEKVIDVFARMITAVSAAYPLLTVPTRFDIGAARVVSLDLDEVAPSVGDFAAKSTAMSYMLARYATARDFYLNEDIVNLIPDLYREHHRTRIRRIRETPKRLVYDEFHRTSVAPQVREQVMIDMREGRKWGVHIVLASQLLDDFPPEMINVATGIWIMGVANAGNAREVAERFDLSRTAESILKHHLNGPGPGGAPFLVKIQLRDGQHEHMLVNTLSPVEAWAFSTTAEDTELRRRLYAILGPKEARRRLAARFRTGSAKNEIARRLKDAFEQGRIGDEVKNGIIDRIVLELSPEAAASRGMPQPEPPRRTSREAARAS
;
A
#
# COMPACT_ATOMS: atom_id res chain seq x y z
N MET A 1 -46.01 32.91 -20.07
CA MET A 1 -46.12 32.97 -18.60
C MET A 1 -47.45 32.37 -18.18
N GLY A 2 -47.46 31.10 -17.77
CA GLY A 2 -48.67 30.34 -17.41
C GLY A 2 -48.98 30.39 -15.91
N LEU A 3 -50.22 30.08 -15.52
CA LEU A 3 -50.70 30.10 -14.13
C LEU A 3 -49.86 29.27 -13.12
N THR A 4 -49.08 28.30 -13.60
CA THR A 4 -48.08 27.55 -12.80
C THR A 4 -46.96 28.45 -12.28
N SER A 5 -46.56 29.48 -13.03
CA SER A 5 -45.62 30.49 -12.54
C SER A 5 -46.23 31.33 -11.41
N VAL A 6 -47.54 31.61 -11.44
CA VAL A 6 -48.20 32.45 -10.43
C VAL A 6 -48.38 31.70 -9.10
N LEU A 7 -48.76 30.41 -9.14
CA LEU A 7 -48.88 29.59 -7.93
C LEU A 7 -47.53 29.22 -7.31
N GLY A 8 -46.50 28.96 -8.15
CA GLY A 8 -45.13 28.79 -7.69
C GLY A 8 -44.53 30.07 -7.08
N THR A 9 -44.93 31.24 -7.58
CA THR A 9 -44.49 32.54 -7.06
C THR A 9 -45.20 32.91 -5.76
N ILE A 10 -46.48 32.56 -5.57
CA ILE A 10 -47.20 32.83 -4.30
C ILE A 10 -46.70 31.91 -3.17
N GLY A 11 -46.40 30.64 -3.46
CA GLY A 11 -45.80 29.70 -2.51
C GLY A 11 -44.34 30.02 -2.17
N SER A 12 -43.55 30.53 -3.12
CA SER A 12 -42.16 30.95 -2.88
C SER A 12 -42.07 32.30 -2.16
N ILE A 13 -43.01 33.22 -2.40
CA ILE A 13 -43.06 34.50 -1.67
C ILE A 13 -43.38 34.23 -0.19
N ALA A 14 -44.33 33.35 0.14
CA ALA A 14 -44.67 33.05 1.54
C ALA A 14 -43.53 32.30 2.30
N SER A 15 -42.74 31.47 1.62
CA SER A 15 -41.59 30.77 2.22
C SER A 15 -40.32 31.61 2.26
N SER A 16 -40.14 32.55 1.33
CA SER A 16 -38.96 33.43 1.27
C SER A 16 -38.82 34.41 2.44
N TYR A 17 -39.92 34.69 3.16
CA TYR A 17 -39.92 35.56 4.34
C TYR A 17 -39.80 34.81 5.68
N ALA A 18 -40.01 33.49 5.70
CA ALA A 18 -39.85 32.68 6.91
C ALA A 18 -38.47 32.00 6.90
N LYS A 19 -37.53 32.49 7.73
CA LYS A 19 -36.25 31.81 7.97
C LYS A 19 -36.56 30.42 8.54
N LYS A 20 -36.42 29.36 7.73
CA LYS A 20 -36.47 27.99 8.24
C LYS A 20 -35.24 27.75 9.11
N PRO A 21 -35.37 27.18 10.32
CA PRO A 21 -34.22 26.76 11.09
C PRO A 21 -33.45 25.66 10.34
N LEU A 22 -32.13 25.57 10.56
CA LEU A 22 -31.26 24.56 9.95
C LEU A 22 -31.78 23.12 10.17
N THR A 23 -32.36 22.86 11.34
CA THR A 23 -32.95 21.58 11.72
C THR A 23 -34.11 21.14 10.81
N ALA A 24 -34.74 22.07 10.07
CA ALA A 24 -35.77 21.75 9.10
C ALA A 24 -35.25 21.07 7.83
N PHE A 25 -33.93 21.08 7.59
CA PHE A 25 -33.29 20.43 6.44
C PHE A 25 -32.84 18.98 6.72
N SER A 26 -32.91 18.52 7.98
CA SER A 26 -32.64 17.12 8.33
C SER A 26 -33.94 16.36 8.57
N GLN A 27 -34.14 15.28 7.81
CA GLN A 27 -35.19 14.30 8.05
C GLN A 27 -34.76 13.20 9.01
N LEU A 28 -33.52 13.20 9.51
CA LEU A 28 -33.05 12.16 10.40
C LEU A 28 -33.70 12.31 11.79
N GLU A 29 -34.21 11.21 12.34
CA GLU A 29 -34.96 11.19 13.61
C GLU A 29 -34.25 10.36 14.68
N THR A 30 -33.85 9.14 14.35
CA THR A 30 -33.29 8.17 15.31
C THR A 30 -32.53 7.05 14.60
N SER A 31 -32.06 6.03 15.33
CA SER A 31 -31.47 4.81 14.78
C SER A 31 -32.16 3.55 15.32
N GLU A 32 -32.20 2.49 14.52
CA GLU A 32 -32.65 1.16 14.94
C GLU A 32 -31.50 0.30 15.50
N GLY A 33 -30.28 0.84 15.54
CA GLY A 33 -29.05 0.08 15.81
C GLY A 33 -28.43 -0.52 14.55
N GLY A 34 -27.19 -1.03 14.68
CA GLY A 34 -26.39 -1.50 13.55
C GLY A 34 -26.17 -0.37 12.53
N HIS A 35 -26.58 -0.60 11.28
CA HIS A 35 -26.35 0.33 10.16
C HIS A 35 -27.57 1.21 9.80
N THR A 36 -28.72 1.02 10.47
CA THR A 36 -29.99 1.61 10.04
C THR A 36 -30.30 2.93 10.75
N ILE A 37 -30.53 3.98 9.97
CA ILE A 37 -31.03 5.29 10.41
C ILE A 37 -32.53 5.40 10.07
N VAL A 38 -33.30 6.00 10.95
CA VAL A 38 -34.74 6.19 10.80
C VAL A 38 -35.05 7.67 10.58
N ALA A 39 -35.86 7.97 9.58
CA ALA A 39 -36.31 9.32 9.26
C ALA A 39 -37.60 9.72 9.97
N LYS A 40 -37.86 11.03 10.03
CA LYS A 40 -39.05 11.68 10.59
C LYS A 40 -40.34 11.18 9.94
N ASP A 41 -40.32 10.85 8.66
CA ASP A 41 -41.46 10.28 7.94
C ASP A 41 -41.62 8.76 8.14
N GLY A 42 -40.65 8.11 8.82
CA GLY A 42 -40.58 6.68 9.09
C GLY A 42 -39.82 5.88 8.03
N SER A 43 -39.25 6.54 7.01
CA SER A 43 -38.36 5.90 6.04
C SER A 43 -37.07 5.43 6.72
N LEU A 44 -36.39 4.45 6.12
CA LEU A 44 -35.12 3.92 6.61
C LEU A 44 -33.99 4.29 5.66
N ALA A 45 -32.82 4.56 6.21
CA ALA A 45 -31.61 4.87 5.47
C ALA A 45 -30.43 4.03 5.96
N THR A 46 -29.56 3.60 5.05
CA THR A 46 -28.23 3.06 5.36
C THR A 46 -27.21 3.77 4.49
N VAL A 47 -26.10 4.20 5.10
CA VAL A 47 -24.96 4.80 4.40
C VAL A 47 -23.93 3.73 4.12
N LEU A 48 -23.60 3.54 2.85
CA LEU A 48 -22.52 2.68 2.40
C LEU A 48 -21.30 3.55 2.07
N ARG A 49 -20.14 3.23 2.63
CA ARG A 49 -18.85 3.75 2.14
C ARG A 49 -18.45 2.94 0.92
N ILE A 50 -18.18 3.63 -0.19
CA ILE A 50 -17.70 2.99 -1.41
C ILE A 50 -16.19 3.17 -1.49
N ASP A 51 -15.46 2.09 -1.25
CA ASP A 51 -14.00 2.10 -1.34
C ASP A 51 -13.56 2.17 -2.81
N GLY A 52 -14.34 1.63 -3.75
CA GLY A 52 -14.06 1.71 -5.19
C GLY A 52 -13.83 0.35 -5.85
N VAL A 53 -13.29 0.34 -7.07
CA VAL A 53 -13.08 -0.87 -7.87
C VAL A 53 -11.75 -1.55 -7.53
N ARG A 54 -11.74 -2.88 -7.57
CA ARG A 54 -10.52 -3.71 -7.38
C ARG A 54 -9.63 -3.76 -8.62
N GLN A 55 -10.19 -3.43 -9.78
CA GLN A 55 -9.48 -3.47 -11.06
C GLN A 55 -9.64 -2.14 -11.77
N ILE A 56 -8.55 -1.66 -12.38
CA ILE A 56 -8.58 -0.46 -13.21
C ILE A 56 -9.57 -0.63 -14.37
N LEU A 57 -10.44 0.37 -14.54
CA LEU A 57 -11.48 0.35 -15.57
C LEU A 57 -11.11 1.26 -16.74
N GLY A 58 -10.96 0.66 -17.93
CA GLY A 58 -11.02 1.39 -19.19
C GLY A 58 -12.45 1.41 -19.73
N ASP A 59 -12.60 1.87 -20.97
CA ASP A 59 -13.92 2.04 -21.58
C ASP A 59 -14.67 0.71 -21.75
N GLU A 60 -13.97 -0.38 -22.09
CA GLU A 60 -14.56 -1.71 -22.28
C GLU A 60 -15.00 -2.32 -20.95
N GLU A 61 -14.14 -2.28 -19.93
CA GLU A 61 -14.49 -2.81 -18.61
C GLU A 61 -15.60 -1.98 -17.93
N LEU A 62 -15.59 -0.66 -18.11
CA LEU A 62 -16.64 0.22 -17.61
C LEU A 62 -18.00 -0.06 -18.26
N GLU A 63 -18.04 -0.26 -19.58
CA GLU A 63 -19.31 -0.55 -20.26
C GLU A 63 -19.93 -1.85 -19.74
N HIS A 64 -19.12 -2.90 -19.57
CA HIS A 64 -19.58 -4.16 -19.00
C HIS A 64 -20.12 -3.99 -17.57
N LEU A 65 -19.47 -3.16 -16.75
CA LEU A 65 -19.93 -2.83 -15.40
C LEU A 65 -21.27 -2.09 -15.44
N ILE A 66 -21.44 -1.11 -16.34
CA ILE A 66 -22.68 -0.34 -16.51
C ILE A 66 -23.84 -1.28 -16.90
N GLU A 67 -23.63 -2.17 -17.87
CA GLU A 67 -24.64 -3.14 -18.30
C GLU A 67 -25.09 -4.04 -17.13
N ARG A 68 -24.14 -4.61 -16.37
CA ARG A 68 -24.44 -5.49 -15.24
C ARG A 68 -25.20 -4.76 -14.13
N LEU A 69 -24.72 -3.58 -13.73
CA LEU A 69 -25.38 -2.77 -12.70
C LEU A 69 -26.76 -2.30 -13.14
N THR A 70 -26.96 -2.02 -14.43
CA THR A 70 -28.29 -1.64 -14.96
C THR A 70 -29.29 -2.77 -14.74
N VAL A 71 -28.91 -4.01 -15.02
CA VAL A 71 -29.75 -5.19 -14.80
C VAL A 71 -30.03 -5.40 -13.30
N GLN A 72 -28.99 -5.34 -12.46
CA GLN A 72 -29.09 -5.56 -11.01
C GLN A 72 -29.92 -4.48 -10.30
N LEU A 73 -29.83 -3.22 -10.73
CA LEU A 73 -30.53 -2.10 -10.09
C LEU A 73 -31.97 -1.90 -10.59
N SER A 74 -32.29 -2.42 -11.78
CA SER A 74 -33.61 -2.28 -12.39
C SER A 74 -34.80 -2.69 -11.48
N PRO A 75 -34.75 -3.82 -10.75
CA PRO A 75 -35.83 -4.23 -9.84
C PRO A 75 -36.14 -3.21 -8.74
N TYR A 76 -35.13 -2.48 -8.25
CA TYR A 76 -35.30 -1.51 -7.16
C TYR A 76 -35.90 -0.19 -7.63
N PHE A 77 -35.58 0.25 -8.86
CA PHE A 77 -36.04 1.53 -9.41
C PHE A 77 -37.21 1.41 -10.40
N GLY A 78 -37.63 0.19 -10.76
CA GLY A 78 -38.81 -0.04 -11.58
C GLY A 78 -40.14 0.31 -10.90
N ARG A 79 -40.16 0.46 -9.57
CA ARG A 79 -41.34 0.77 -8.75
C ARG A 79 -41.02 1.83 -7.69
N PRO A 80 -42.02 2.57 -7.18
CA PRO A 80 -41.80 3.47 -6.05
C PRO A 80 -41.48 2.71 -4.78
N GLY A 81 -40.60 3.26 -3.95
CA GLY A 81 -40.26 2.66 -2.66
C GLY A 81 -38.80 2.83 -2.29
N HIS A 82 -37.89 2.69 -3.25
CA HIS A 82 -36.45 2.88 -3.03
C HIS A 82 -35.96 4.20 -3.61
N ALA A 83 -34.95 4.78 -2.95
CA ALA A 83 -34.14 5.86 -3.50
C ALA A 83 -32.66 5.59 -3.18
N LEU A 84 -31.79 6.03 -4.07
CA LEU A 84 -30.34 5.95 -3.94
C LEU A 84 -29.79 7.36 -4.07
N GLN A 85 -29.12 7.83 -3.03
CA GLN A 85 -28.27 9.00 -3.14
C GLN A 85 -26.84 8.53 -3.43
N VAL A 86 -26.24 9.01 -4.49
CA VAL A 86 -24.82 8.84 -4.76
C VAL A 86 -24.13 10.15 -4.42
N TRP A 87 -23.25 10.13 -3.42
CA TRP A 87 -22.53 11.29 -2.94
C TRP A 87 -21.03 11.12 -3.15
N PHE A 88 -20.39 12.13 -3.72
CA PHE A 88 -18.96 12.15 -4.00
C PHE A 88 -18.38 13.51 -3.62
N SER A 89 -17.19 13.53 -3.03
CA SER A 89 -16.51 14.78 -2.66
C SER A 89 -15.02 14.63 -2.80
N ARG A 90 -14.37 15.72 -3.22
CA ARG A 90 -12.92 15.87 -3.21
C ARG A 90 -12.55 17.16 -2.52
N ASP A 91 -11.65 17.08 -1.55
CA ASP A 91 -11.20 18.21 -0.75
C ASP A 91 -9.65 18.22 -0.64
N PRO A 92 -8.97 19.06 -1.42
CA PRO A 92 -7.52 19.23 -1.32
C PRO A 92 -7.08 20.02 -0.08
N ASP A 93 -7.99 20.75 0.57
CA ASP A 93 -7.70 21.49 1.79
C ASP A 93 -7.54 20.51 3.00
N LEU A 94 -8.12 19.30 2.90
CA LEU A 94 -7.99 18.21 3.89
C LEU A 94 -6.80 17.25 3.64
N SER A 95 -6.04 17.41 2.56
CA SER A 95 -4.94 16.48 2.21
C SER A 95 -3.87 16.37 3.29
N GLY A 96 -3.57 17.46 3.99
CA GLY A 96 -2.61 17.47 5.11
C GLY A 96 -3.04 16.53 6.24
N LEU A 97 -4.30 16.62 6.65
CA LEU A 97 -4.88 15.77 7.70
C LEU A 97 -4.90 14.30 7.27
N VAL A 98 -5.29 14.01 6.03
CA VAL A 98 -5.29 12.64 5.48
C VAL A 98 -3.88 12.03 5.53
N VAL A 99 -2.86 12.76 5.08
CA VAL A 99 -1.47 12.28 5.12
C VAL A 99 -1.01 12.06 6.56
N GLN A 100 -1.27 12.99 7.48
CA GLN A 100 -0.90 12.85 8.88
C GLN A 100 -1.54 11.60 9.52
N ASN A 101 -2.82 11.37 9.29
CA ASN A 101 -3.53 10.21 9.80
C ASN A 101 -2.98 8.89 9.26
N LEU A 102 -2.65 8.84 7.96
CA LEU A 102 -2.06 7.66 7.33
C LEU A 102 -0.60 7.42 7.77
N MET A 103 0.14 8.47 8.14
CA MET A 103 1.52 8.37 8.63
C MET A 103 1.62 8.10 10.13
N ARG A 104 0.55 8.30 10.91
CA ARG A 104 0.55 8.09 12.36
C ARG A 104 0.95 6.65 12.75
N PRO A 105 0.40 5.57 12.16
CA PRO A 105 0.81 4.21 12.50
C PRO A 105 2.30 3.90 12.29
N PRO A 106 2.93 4.16 11.11
CA PRO A 106 4.36 3.91 10.96
C PRO A 106 5.24 4.84 11.83
N ARG A 107 4.77 6.06 12.17
CA ARG A 107 5.48 6.95 13.12
C ARG A 107 5.48 6.37 14.53
N ASN A 108 4.36 5.78 14.97
CA ASN A 108 4.28 5.09 16.26
C ASN A 108 5.23 3.90 16.31
N VAL A 109 5.26 3.06 15.27
CA VAL A 109 6.20 1.92 15.17
C VAL A 109 7.65 2.39 15.22
N ALA A 110 8.00 3.48 14.51
CA ALA A 110 9.34 4.05 14.56
C ALA A 110 9.71 4.49 15.99
N ALA A 111 8.80 5.16 16.70
CA ALA A 111 9.01 5.62 18.07
C ALA A 111 9.20 4.43 19.04
N GLU A 112 8.36 3.40 18.93
CA GLU A 112 8.45 2.19 19.75
C GLU A 112 9.73 1.38 19.47
N LEU A 113 10.23 1.40 18.23
CA LEU A 113 11.53 0.84 17.85
C LEU A 113 12.73 1.76 18.18
N GLY A 114 12.50 2.99 18.65
CA GLY A 114 13.56 3.97 18.94
C GLY A 114 14.29 4.49 17.70
N LEU A 115 13.64 4.50 16.53
CA LEU A 115 14.19 5.01 15.27
C LEU A 115 13.95 6.52 15.13
N ASP A 116 15.00 7.33 15.00
CA ASP A 116 14.88 8.77 14.69
C ASP A 116 14.62 9.00 13.19
N PHE A 117 13.34 9.00 12.81
CA PHE A 117 12.86 9.27 11.45
C PHE A 117 12.05 10.56 11.33
N GLU A 118 12.17 11.48 12.28
CA GLU A 118 11.39 12.72 12.27
C GLU A 118 11.62 13.55 10.99
N ASP A 119 12.85 13.61 10.46
CA ASP A 119 13.12 14.30 9.19
C ASP A 119 12.44 13.65 7.99
N VAL A 120 12.23 12.33 8.03
CA VAL A 120 11.53 11.58 6.98
C VAL A 120 10.02 11.82 7.07
N PHE A 121 9.44 11.71 8.27
CA PHE A 121 7.99 11.91 8.46
C PHE A 121 7.57 13.36 8.19
N ASP A 122 8.30 14.35 8.73
CA ASP A 122 8.01 15.77 8.49
C ASP A 122 8.13 16.14 7.00
N ALA A 123 9.10 15.53 6.29
CA ALA A 123 9.23 15.71 4.85
C ALA A 123 8.06 15.08 4.07
N LYS A 124 7.54 13.94 4.50
CA LYS A 124 6.33 13.33 3.90
C LYS A 124 5.10 14.19 4.13
N GLU A 125 4.86 14.59 5.37
CA GLU A 125 3.68 15.38 5.79
C GLU A 125 3.66 16.76 5.12
N SER A 126 4.82 17.33 4.78
CA SER A 126 4.90 18.59 4.02
C SER A 126 4.84 18.43 2.49
N HIS A 127 5.28 17.28 1.96
CA HIS A 127 5.40 17.08 0.52
C HIS A 127 4.17 16.40 -0.11
N LEU A 128 3.71 15.28 0.46
CA LEU A 128 2.64 14.45 -0.09
C LEU A 128 1.29 15.16 -0.24
N PRO A 129 0.89 16.13 0.61
CA PRO A 129 -0.37 16.86 0.41
C PRO A 129 -0.45 17.64 -0.91
N ASN A 130 0.66 17.84 -1.62
CA ASN A 130 0.66 18.45 -2.95
C ASN A 130 0.30 17.47 -4.08
N TYR A 131 0.22 16.17 -3.77
CA TYR A 131 -0.02 15.10 -4.73
C TYR A 131 -1.21 14.21 -4.34
N VAL A 132 -1.69 14.34 -3.10
CA VAL A 132 -2.81 13.58 -2.55
C VAL A 132 -4.01 14.51 -2.35
N VAL A 133 -5.22 14.00 -2.51
CA VAL A 133 -6.49 14.68 -2.28
C VAL A 133 -7.38 13.84 -1.36
N ALA A 134 -8.07 14.48 -0.41
CA ALA A 134 -9.07 13.77 0.38
C ALA A 134 -10.28 13.48 -0.51
N GLU A 135 -10.74 12.23 -0.54
CA GLU A 135 -11.88 11.81 -1.35
C GLU A 135 -12.88 11.05 -0.47
N GLY A 136 -14.14 11.45 -0.55
CA GLY A 136 -15.26 10.75 0.09
C GLY A 136 -16.23 10.26 -0.96
N PHE A 137 -16.63 8.99 -0.87
CA PHE A 137 -17.55 8.37 -1.81
C PHE A 137 -18.54 7.48 -1.04
N TYR A 138 -19.83 7.85 -1.07
CA TYR A 138 -20.88 7.19 -0.31
C TYR A 138 -22.13 6.96 -1.13
N PHE A 139 -22.80 5.84 -0.87
CA PHE A 139 -24.19 5.63 -1.27
C PHE A 139 -25.09 5.76 -0.05
N VAL A 140 -26.26 6.36 -0.21
CA VAL A 140 -27.32 6.33 0.80
C VAL A 140 -28.50 5.60 0.23
N LEU A 141 -28.81 4.45 0.81
CA LEU A 141 -29.92 3.61 0.43
C LEU A 141 -31.12 4.01 1.26
N TRP A 142 -32.21 4.41 0.60
CA TRP A 142 -33.45 4.77 1.26
C TRP A 142 -34.55 3.78 0.93
N THR A 143 -35.29 3.34 1.95
CA THR A 143 -36.53 2.58 1.80
C THR A 143 -37.69 3.36 2.40
N ARG A 144 -38.65 3.73 1.56
CA ARG A 144 -39.78 4.61 1.88
C ARG A 144 -41.03 3.81 2.16
N LEU A 145 -41.95 4.38 2.94
CA LEU A 145 -43.23 3.73 3.27
C LEU A 145 -44.10 3.43 2.03
N SER A 146 -43.86 4.07 0.88
CA SER A 146 -44.59 3.81 -0.37
C SER A 146 -44.42 2.38 -0.89
N ILE A 147 -43.42 1.63 -0.41
CA ILE A 147 -43.25 0.20 -0.74
C ILE A 147 -44.29 -0.68 -0.04
N LEU A 148 -44.90 -0.21 1.05
CA LEU A 148 -45.86 -0.96 1.84
C LEU A 148 -47.21 -1.02 1.12
N THR A 149 -47.91 -2.14 1.28
CA THR A 149 -49.31 -2.24 0.87
C THR A 149 -50.19 -1.30 1.70
N LYS A 150 -51.39 -0.98 1.20
CA LYS A 150 -52.33 -0.11 1.93
C LYS A 150 -52.65 -0.62 3.35
N GLN A 151 -52.74 -1.94 3.53
CA GLN A 151 -53.00 -2.55 4.85
C GLN A 151 -51.80 -2.41 5.79
N GLU A 152 -50.59 -2.71 5.31
CA GLU A 152 -49.35 -2.53 6.06
C GLU A 152 -49.13 -1.08 6.45
N LEU A 153 -49.44 -0.13 5.56
CA LEU A 153 -49.32 1.31 5.84
C LEU A 153 -50.27 1.76 6.96
N GLN A 154 -51.51 1.24 7.00
CA GLN A 154 -52.44 1.56 8.09
C GLN A 154 -51.96 1.00 9.43
N ARG A 155 -51.41 -0.21 9.43
CA ARG A 155 -50.82 -0.81 10.62
C ARG A 155 -49.58 -0.05 11.10
N ALA A 156 -48.69 0.33 10.18
CA ALA A 156 -47.52 1.16 10.47
C ALA A 156 -47.89 2.51 11.11
N LYS A 157 -49.00 3.14 10.69
CA LYS A 157 -49.50 4.38 11.32
C LYS A 157 -49.98 4.19 12.75
N ILE A 158 -50.43 2.99 13.12
CA ILE A 158 -50.85 2.66 14.48
C ILE A 158 -49.61 2.35 15.33
N ASP A 159 -48.72 1.49 14.82
CA ASP A 159 -47.52 1.02 15.53
C ASP A 159 -46.53 2.15 15.84
N ARG A 160 -46.52 3.22 15.02
CA ARG A 160 -45.68 4.42 15.23
C ARG A 160 -46.20 5.39 16.29
N LYS A 161 -47.41 5.19 16.80
CA LYS A 161 -47.93 6.06 17.86
C LYS A 161 -47.35 5.62 19.20
N PRO A 162 -46.91 6.57 20.05
CA PRO A 162 -46.47 6.21 21.39
C PRO A 162 -47.64 5.52 22.14
N PRO A 163 -47.34 4.53 23.01
CA PRO A 163 -48.37 3.86 23.78
C PRO A 163 -49.18 4.84 24.64
N LYS A 164 -50.45 4.53 24.85
CA LYS A 164 -51.36 5.39 25.62
C LYS A 164 -50.85 5.54 27.06
N GLY A 165 -50.70 6.78 27.53
CA GLY A 165 -50.24 7.11 28.89
C GLY A 165 -48.73 7.37 29.01
N TRP A 166 -47.96 7.29 27.91
CA TRP A 166 -46.56 7.71 27.89
C TRP A 166 -46.44 9.25 28.02
N PRO A 167 -45.40 9.76 28.71
CA PRO A 167 -45.12 11.19 28.78
C PRO A 167 -44.68 11.74 27.41
N THR A 168 -44.59 13.06 27.29
CA THR A 168 -44.13 13.73 26.06
C THR A 168 -42.60 13.67 25.98
N PHE A 169 -42.08 13.53 24.76
CA PHE A 169 -40.65 13.46 24.48
C PHE A 169 -40.25 14.39 23.31
N ALA A 170 -40.84 15.58 23.23
CA ALA A 170 -40.73 16.46 22.06
C ALA A 170 -39.28 16.86 21.74
N GLU A 171 -38.43 16.97 22.76
CA GLU A 171 -37.02 17.35 22.63
C GLU A 171 -36.06 16.15 22.74
N ALA A 172 -36.51 14.95 22.34
CA ALA A 172 -35.70 13.73 22.27
C ALA A 172 -35.97 12.94 20.98
N GLN A 173 -35.12 11.96 20.68
CA GLN A 173 -35.32 11.07 19.52
C GLN A 173 -36.55 10.18 19.70
N ASP A 174 -37.41 10.08 18.68
CA ASP A 174 -38.60 9.21 18.69
C ASP A 174 -38.25 7.75 18.32
N ILE A 175 -38.00 6.92 19.33
CA ILE A 175 -37.72 5.48 19.15
C ILE A 175 -38.89 4.67 18.58
N ASN A 176 -40.11 5.20 18.57
CA ASN A 176 -41.29 4.52 18.02
C ASN A 176 -41.45 4.76 16.52
N ARG A 177 -40.55 5.54 15.89
CA ARG A 177 -40.66 5.91 14.48
C ARG A 177 -40.40 4.76 13.51
N SER A 178 -39.62 3.76 13.93
CA SER A 178 -39.26 2.60 13.11
C SER A 178 -40.48 1.72 12.81
N VAL A 179 -40.54 1.18 11.58
CA VAL A 179 -41.60 0.29 11.12
C VAL A 179 -41.01 -1.08 10.84
N ARG A 180 -41.30 -2.08 11.68
CA ARG A 180 -40.71 -3.43 11.58
C ARG A 180 -40.84 -4.09 10.20
N ALA A 181 -41.98 -3.93 9.52
CA ALA A 181 -42.16 -4.48 8.17
C ALA A 181 -41.26 -3.81 7.11
N LEU A 182 -40.86 -2.56 7.34
CA LEU A 182 -39.96 -1.81 6.48
C LEU A 182 -38.51 -2.21 6.71
N VAL A 183 -38.13 -2.52 7.95
CA VAL A 183 -36.78 -2.93 8.37
C VAL A 183 -36.30 -4.14 7.59
N THR A 184 -37.09 -5.21 7.56
CA THR A 184 -36.70 -6.43 6.84
C THR A 184 -36.50 -6.17 5.34
N ARG A 185 -37.37 -5.37 4.71
CA ARG A 185 -37.23 -5.00 3.29
C ARG A 185 -36.02 -4.11 3.03
N HIS A 186 -35.70 -3.23 3.97
CA HIS A 186 -34.52 -2.36 3.89
C HIS A 186 -33.23 -3.16 4.03
N GLN A 187 -33.12 -4.05 5.01
CA GLN A 187 -31.97 -4.94 5.18
C GLN A 187 -31.75 -5.82 3.94
N SER A 188 -32.81 -6.44 3.40
CA SER A 188 -32.67 -7.20 2.15
C SER A 188 -32.18 -6.35 0.98
N PHE A 189 -32.63 -5.09 0.86
CA PHE A 189 -32.14 -4.18 -0.17
C PHE A 189 -30.64 -3.85 0.01
N VAL A 190 -30.23 -3.56 1.25
CA VAL A 190 -28.82 -3.28 1.58
C VAL A 190 -27.92 -4.49 1.28
N ASP A 191 -28.29 -5.68 1.77
CA ASP A 191 -27.51 -6.90 1.62
C ASP A 191 -27.38 -7.34 0.16
N SER A 192 -28.48 -7.23 -0.60
CA SER A 192 -28.47 -7.53 -2.04
C SER A 192 -27.60 -6.53 -2.80
N LEU A 193 -27.69 -5.23 -2.51
CA LEU A 193 -26.85 -4.25 -3.20
C LEU A 193 -25.36 -4.42 -2.88
N LEU A 194 -25.00 -4.70 -1.62
CA LEU A 194 -23.61 -4.97 -1.24
C LEU A 194 -23.06 -6.19 -1.99
N THR A 195 -23.88 -7.23 -2.14
CA THR A 195 -23.55 -8.43 -2.92
C THR A 195 -23.37 -8.09 -4.39
N ASP A 196 -24.32 -7.35 -4.99
CA ASP A 196 -24.29 -6.93 -6.38
C ASP A 196 -23.03 -6.10 -6.71
N LEU A 197 -22.68 -5.15 -5.83
CA LEU A 197 -21.44 -4.37 -5.93
C LEU A 197 -20.19 -5.27 -5.85
N GLY A 198 -20.20 -6.24 -4.93
CA GLY A 198 -19.15 -7.24 -4.79
C GLY A 198 -18.94 -8.08 -6.06
N ASP A 199 -20.02 -8.48 -6.72
CA ASP A 199 -20.00 -9.32 -7.93
C ASP A 199 -19.48 -8.59 -9.18
N VAL A 200 -19.51 -7.26 -9.19
CA VAL A 200 -18.90 -6.42 -10.24
C VAL A 200 -17.54 -5.85 -9.84
N GLY A 201 -16.96 -6.33 -8.74
CA GLY A 201 -15.61 -5.94 -8.31
C GLY A 201 -15.53 -4.62 -7.56
N ILE A 202 -16.66 -4.02 -7.16
CA ILE A 202 -16.69 -2.82 -6.31
C ILE A 202 -16.62 -3.27 -4.85
N ARG A 203 -15.75 -2.61 -4.08
CA ARG A 203 -15.65 -2.77 -2.64
C ARG A 203 -16.47 -1.69 -1.95
N ALA A 204 -17.38 -2.13 -1.08
CA ALA A 204 -18.26 -1.27 -0.31
C ALA A 204 -18.51 -1.87 1.08
N GLU A 205 -18.82 -1.01 2.05
CA GLU A 205 -19.10 -1.38 3.43
C GLU A 205 -20.27 -0.56 3.96
N ALA A 206 -21.22 -1.20 4.65
CA ALA A 206 -22.26 -0.48 5.39
C ALA A 206 -21.67 0.11 6.67
N LEU A 207 -21.82 1.41 6.88
CA LEU A 207 -21.37 2.07 8.09
C LEU A 207 -22.34 1.83 9.24
N ASP A 208 -21.80 1.63 10.44
CA ASP A 208 -22.61 1.76 11.66
C ASP A 208 -23.23 3.16 11.73
N ALA A 209 -24.43 3.25 12.32
CA ALA A 209 -25.24 4.46 12.28
C ALA A 209 -24.52 5.69 12.87
N ASP A 210 -23.67 5.50 13.87
CA ASP A 210 -22.87 6.57 14.48
C ASP A 210 -21.82 7.15 13.51
N PHE A 211 -21.03 6.30 12.85
CA PHE A 211 -20.07 6.71 11.80
C PHE A 211 -20.78 7.25 10.55
N ALA A 212 -21.95 6.71 10.20
CA ALA A 212 -22.76 7.23 9.11
C ALA A 212 -23.20 8.68 9.39
N ILE A 213 -23.65 8.96 10.61
CA ILE A 213 -24.08 10.31 11.02
C ILE A 213 -22.88 11.25 11.20
N GLU A 214 -21.72 10.77 11.65
CA GLU A 214 -20.47 11.52 11.63
C GLU A 214 -20.11 11.94 10.19
N ALA A 215 -20.21 11.03 9.22
CA ALA A 215 -19.98 11.34 7.81
C ALA A 215 -20.99 12.37 7.27
N VAL A 216 -22.27 12.28 7.69
CA VAL A 216 -23.30 13.28 7.38
C VAL A 216 -22.89 14.66 7.91
N ARG A 217 -22.50 14.75 9.19
CA ARG A 217 -22.06 16.01 9.80
C ARG A 217 -20.81 16.57 9.12
N SER A 218 -19.82 15.72 8.82
CA SER A 218 -18.58 16.11 8.12
C SER A 218 -18.86 16.63 6.71
N SER A 219 -19.89 16.12 6.04
CA SER A 219 -20.32 16.67 4.75
C SER A 219 -20.80 18.12 4.88
N ILE A 220 -21.42 18.51 6.01
CA ILE A 220 -21.94 19.87 6.27
C ILE A 220 -20.82 20.79 6.76
N TYR A 221 -19.94 20.27 7.62
CA TYR A 221 -18.83 20.98 8.25
C TYR A 221 -17.50 20.28 7.95
N PRO A 222 -16.87 20.56 6.79
CA PRO A 222 -15.60 19.95 6.41
C PRO A 222 -14.48 20.13 7.45
N ASP A 223 -14.50 21.23 8.21
CA ASP A 223 -13.52 21.52 9.28
C ASP A 223 -13.67 20.63 10.53
N LEU A 224 -14.79 19.91 10.65
CA LEU A 224 -15.04 18.96 11.75
C LEU A 224 -14.70 17.51 11.38
N THR A 225 -14.18 17.28 10.18
CA THR A 225 -13.68 15.97 9.75
C THR A 225 -12.61 15.48 10.72
N ASP A 226 -12.72 14.23 11.19
CA ASP A 226 -11.81 13.62 12.18
C ASP A 226 -11.77 14.33 13.55
N SER A 227 -12.84 15.02 13.94
CA SER A 227 -12.98 15.62 15.27
C SER A 227 -13.13 14.60 16.40
N GLY A 228 -13.31 13.31 16.08
CA GLY A 228 -13.58 12.24 17.03
C GLY A 228 -14.99 12.28 17.64
N TRP A 229 -15.88 13.12 17.09
CA TRP A 229 -17.26 13.23 17.55
C TRP A 229 -18.11 12.07 17.04
N LEU A 230 -18.94 11.50 17.91
CA LEU A 230 -19.99 10.55 17.56
C LEU A 230 -21.34 11.01 18.13
N PRO A 231 -22.46 10.76 17.43
CA PRO A 231 -23.78 11.08 17.93
C PRO A 231 -24.16 10.19 19.12
N SER A 232 -24.99 10.74 20.00
CA SER A 232 -25.69 9.99 21.04
C SER A 232 -26.93 9.34 20.44
N LEU A 233 -26.93 8.01 20.32
CA LEU A 233 -27.99 7.21 19.69
C LEU A 233 -28.59 6.17 20.66
N PRO A 234 -29.86 5.76 20.44
CA PRO A 234 -30.47 4.62 21.13
C PRO A 234 -29.60 3.37 21.08
N GLY A 235 -29.48 2.68 22.23
CA GLY A 235 -28.58 1.54 22.41
C GLY A 235 -27.28 1.87 23.15
N GLY A 236 -26.83 3.13 23.10
CA GLY A 236 -25.76 3.66 23.94
C GLY A 236 -26.28 4.27 25.26
N PRO A 237 -25.40 4.66 26.20
CA PRO A 237 -25.84 5.33 27.43
C PRO A 237 -26.49 6.69 27.12
N ALA A 238 -27.71 6.91 27.63
CA ALA A 238 -28.40 8.18 27.47
C ALA A 238 -27.65 9.30 28.22
N PRO A 239 -27.45 10.48 27.60
CA PRO A 239 -26.70 11.56 28.22
C PRO A 239 -27.51 12.19 29.37
N ARG A 240 -26.82 12.60 30.44
CA ARG A 240 -27.47 13.29 31.57
C ARG A 240 -27.86 14.70 31.14
N ARG A 241 -29.16 14.95 30.96
CA ARG A 241 -29.72 16.26 30.62
C ARG A 241 -30.43 16.88 31.83
N ARG A 242 -30.41 18.21 31.94
CA ARG A 242 -31.17 18.92 32.98
C ARG A 242 -32.66 18.69 32.75
N PRO A 243 -33.44 18.32 33.78
CA PRO A 243 -34.90 18.24 33.66
C PRO A 243 -35.47 19.59 33.25
N GLU A 244 -36.34 19.60 32.25
CA GLU A 244 -37.19 20.76 32.00
C GLU A 244 -38.21 20.92 33.14
N LEU A 245 -38.68 22.15 33.35
CA LEU A 245 -39.62 22.49 34.43
C LEU A 245 -41.04 21.94 34.19
N SER A 246 -41.28 21.26 33.06
CA SER A 246 -42.59 20.71 32.69
C SER A 246 -42.78 19.28 33.26
N PRO A 247 -43.79 19.03 34.10
CA PRO A 247 -44.02 17.71 34.71
C PRO A 247 -44.51 16.64 33.71
N THR A 248 -44.83 17.01 32.48
CA THR A 248 -45.30 16.09 31.43
C THR A 248 -44.24 15.75 30.38
N ASP A 249 -43.07 16.37 30.45
CA ASP A 249 -41.96 16.17 29.50
C ASP A 249 -40.84 15.34 30.14
N ALA A 250 -40.55 14.20 29.54
CA ALA A 250 -39.52 13.26 29.97
C ALA A 250 -38.35 13.15 28.99
N SER A 251 -38.19 14.09 28.03
CA SER A 251 -37.10 14.13 27.05
C SER A 251 -35.70 14.10 27.67
N HIS A 252 -35.56 14.63 28.89
CA HIS A 252 -34.28 14.64 29.61
C HIS A 252 -33.78 13.25 30.05
N TYR A 253 -34.64 12.22 30.00
CA TYR A 253 -34.26 10.82 30.23
C TYR A 253 -33.84 10.08 28.95
N LEU A 254 -34.03 10.69 27.78
CA LEU A 254 -33.77 10.07 26.47
C LEU A 254 -32.64 10.81 25.71
N TRP A 255 -32.23 10.19 24.60
CA TRP A 255 -31.23 10.77 23.70
C TRP A 255 -31.73 12.07 23.06
N PRO A 256 -30.89 13.12 23.00
CA PRO A 256 -31.25 14.40 22.40
C PRO A 256 -31.53 14.24 20.92
N ARG A 257 -32.37 15.12 20.36
CA ARG A 257 -32.78 15.06 18.96
C ARG A 257 -31.57 15.02 18.04
N LEU A 258 -31.68 14.21 16.99
CA LEU A 258 -30.55 13.97 16.11
C LEU A 258 -30.20 15.19 15.25
N ASP A 259 -31.20 15.97 14.84
CA ASP A 259 -31.00 17.22 14.10
C ASP A 259 -30.23 18.27 14.91
N ASP A 260 -30.55 18.43 16.20
CA ASP A 260 -29.81 19.31 17.11
C ASP A 260 -28.36 18.85 17.36
N GLN A 261 -28.10 17.54 17.26
CA GLN A 261 -26.75 16.99 17.38
C GLN A 261 -25.91 17.19 16.10
N ILE A 262 -26.55 17.11 14.93
CA ILE A 262 -25.89 17.28 13.63
C ILE A 262 -25.56 18.76 13.39
N PHE A 263 -26.52 19.66 13.66
CA PHE A 263 -26.35 21.09 13.45
C PHE A 263 -25.89 21.79 14.73
N ASP A 264 -24.59 21.97 14.87
CA ASP A 264 -23.97 22.63 16.03
C ASP A 264 -23.72 24.14 15.83
N ARG A 265 -23.89 24.64 14.60
CA ARG A 265 -23.58 26.02 14.18
C ARG A 265 -24.73 26.61 13.37
N GLU A 266 -24.86 27.93 13.39
CA GLU A 266 -25.85 28.64 12.59
C GLU A 266 -25.42 28.77 11.11
N ALA A 267 -26.41 28.97 10.23
CA ALA A 267 -26.20 29.28 8.83
C ALA A 267 -26.74 30.68 8.53
N GLU A 268 -25.98 31.44 7.74
CA GLU A 268 -26.35 32.79 7.33
C GLU A 268 -26.33 32.91 5.81
N ARG A 269 -27.36 33.55 5.25
CA ARG A 269 -27.37 33.93 3.84
C ARG A 269 -26.53 35.18 3.64
N VAL A 270 -25.34 35.03 3.07
CA VAL A 270 -24.43 36.13 2.74
C VAL A 270 -24.97 36.93 1.55
N ASN A 271 -25.38 36.22 0.48
CA ASN A 271 -25.97 36.83 -0.71
C ASN A 271 -26.93 35.83 -1.42
N PRO A 272 -27.50 36.14 -2.59
CA PRO A 272 -28.40 35.21 -3.28
C PRO A 272 -27.81 33.87 -3.72
N ARG A 273 -26.48 33.72 -3.75
CA ARG A 273 -25.76 32.53 -4.25
C ARG A 273 -24.86 31.87 -3.19
N VAL A 274 -24.49 32.61 -2.15
CA VAL A 274 -23.53 32.20 -1.13
C VAL A 274 -24.20 32.17 0.25
N VAL A 275 -23.96 31.08 0.97
CA VAL A 275 -24.37 30.89 2.37
C VAL A 275 -23.16 30.58 3.23
N ARG A 276 -23.08 31.16 4.41
CA ARG A 276 -22.08 30.86 5.42
C ARG A 276 -22.61 29.77 6.33
N VAL A 277 -21.84 28.70 6.51
CA VAL A 277 -22.15 27.57 7.39
C VAL A 277 -20.88 27.25 8.19
N GLY A 278 -20.88 27.56 9.48
CA GLY A 278 -19.68 27.42 10.32
C GLY A 278 -18.48 28.23 9.81
N ALA A 279 -17.35 27.56 9.61
CA ALA A 279 -16.08 28.18 9.20
C ALA A 279 -15.98 28.50 7.69
N TYR A 280 -16.99 28.14 6.90
CA TYR A 280 -16.93 28.23 5.43
C TYR A 280 -18.10 28.99 4.81
N ASN A 281 -17.81 29.64 3.68
CA ASN A 281 -18.80 30.08 2.71
C ASN A 281 -19.01 28.97 1.67
N PHE A 282 -20.26 28.59 1.43
CA PHE A 282 -20.66 27.60 0.44
C PHE A 282 -21.44 28.24 -0.71
N ALA A 283 -21.27 27.67 -1.90
CA ALA A 283 -22.07 27.98 -3.07
C ALA A 283 -22.60 26.67 -3.68
N GLY A 284 -23.92 26.60 -3.87
CA GLY A 284 -24.60 25.48 -4.51
C GLY A 284 -24.77 25.68 -6.01
N VAL A 285 -24.75 24.58 -6.76
CA VAL A 285 -25.04 24.54 -8.19
C VAL A 285 -25.97 23.36 -8.46
N ASP A 286 -27.13 23.61 -9.07
CA ASP A 286 -28.05 22.55 -9.50
C ASP A 286 -27.95 22.33 -11.02
N MET A 287 -28.01 21.07 -11.44
CA MET A 287 -28.19 20.73 -12.85
C MET A 287 -29.65 21.01 -13.24
N THR A 288 -29.87 21.97 -14.13
CA THR A 288 -31.22 22.37 -14.56
C THR A 288 -31.71 21.60 -15.77
N ILE A 289 -30.79 21.25 -16.68
CA ILE A 289 -31.03 20.37 -17.82
C ILE A 289 -29.89 19.35 -17.86
N GLY A 290 -30.25 18.08 -18.03
CA GLY A 290 -29.30 16.98 -18.17
C GLY A 290 -28.42 17.12 -19.41
N PRO A 291 -27.42 16.24 -19.57
CA PRO A 291 -26.51 16.30 -20.69
C PRO A 291 -27.23 16.05 -22.02
N GLN A 292 -26.82 16.76 -23.07
CA GLN A 292 -27.20 16.45 -24.45
C GLN A 292 -26.49 15.18 -24.94
N GLU A 293 -25.27 14.95 -24.44
CA GLU A 293 -24.48 13.74 -24.70
C GLU A 293 -24.06 13.13 -23.37
N VAL A 294 -24.54 11.92 -23.06
CA VAL A 294 -24.24 11.25 -21.79
C VAL A 294 -22.76 10.89 -21.73
N GLN A 295 -22.05 11.51 -20.78
CA GLN A 295 -20.61 11.32 -20.57
C GLN A 295 -20.34 10.60 -19.24
N ASN A 296 -19.24 9.85 -19.19
CA ASN A 296 -18.75 9.21 -17.97
C ASN A 296 -18.37 10.26 -16.91
N PHE A 297 -18.45 9.89 -15.64
CA PHE A 297 -18.04 10.78 -14.55
C PHE A 297 -16.55 11.19 -14.61
N SER A 298 -15.69 10.33 -15.17
CA SER A 298 -14.27 10.61 -15.36
C SER A 298 -14.02 11.89 -16.18
N TYR A 299 -14.92 12.22 -17.11
CA TYR A 299 -14.85 13.46 -17.88
C TYR A 299 -15.07 14.69 -17.00
N LEU A 300 -16.06 14.66 -16.11
CA LEU A 300 -16.31 15.73 -15.13
C LEU A 300 -15.10 15.87 -14.20
N LEU A 301 -14.59 14.75 -13.67
CA LEU A 301 -13.44 14.73 -12.78
C LEU A 301 -12.19 15.32 -13.45
N GLY A 302 -11.89 14.92 -14.68
CA GLY A 302 -10.78 15.47 -15.46
C GLY A 302 -10.85 16.99 -15.59
N ARG A 303 -12.04 17.56 -15.81
CA ARG A 303 -12.22 19.03 -15.86
C ARG A 303 -12.01 19.74 -14.53
N MET A 304 -12.22 19.06 -13.40
CA MET A 304 -11.93 19.59 -12.07
C MET A 304 -10.42 19.58 -11.77
N ILE A 305 -9.70 18.59 -12.31
CA ILE A 305 -8.27 18.38 -12.10
C ILE A 305 -7.41 19.21 -13.08
N ASP A 306 -7.77 19.29 -14.37
CA ASP A 306 -6.95 19.86 -15.47
C ASP A 306 -6.94 21.42 -15.57
N GLY A 307 -6.95 22.11 -14.43
CA GLY A 307 -6.76 23.55 -14.37
C GLY A 307 -5.29 23.94 -14.41
N ASN A 308 -4.72 24.14 -15.60
CA ASN A 308 -3.29 24.44 -15.89
C ASN A 308 -2.62 25.63 -15.13
N VAL A 309 -3.23 26.23 -14.10
CA VAL A 309 -2.64 27.29 -13.24
C VAL A 309 -3.13 27.25 -11.76
N SER A 310 -4.09 26.41 -11.34
CA SER A 310 -4.58 26.43 -9.95
C SER A 310 -4.79 25.02 -9.38
N LYS A 311 -4.32 24.79 -8.14
CA LYS A 311 -4.67 23.60 -7.33
C LYS A 311 -6.17 23.30 -7.46
N GLU A 312 -6.53 22.01 -7.52
CA GLU A 312 -7.92 21.54 -7.45
C GLU A 312 -8.68 22.31 -6.33
N MET A 313 -9.95 22.61 -6.54
CA MET A 313 -10.78 23.25 -5.51
C MET A 313 -11.59 22.18 -4.78
N PRO A 314 -11.99 22.39 -3.52
CA PRO A 314 -12.91 21.49 -2.86
C PRO A 314 -14.29 21.54 -3.50
N TRP A 315 -14.90 20.38 -3.72
CA TRP A 315 -16.24 20.28 -4.30
C TRP A 315 -16.91 18.95 -3.94
N ARG A 316 -18.24 18.95 -4.03
CA ARG A 316 -19.06 17.74 -3.87
C ARG A 316 -20.16 17.63 -4.92
N PHE A 317 -20.57 16.41 -5.17
CA PHE A 317 -21.60 15.95 -6.09
C PHE A 317 -22.59 15.07 -5.34
N SER A 318 -23.88 15.27 -5.59
CA SER A 318 -24.97 14.47 -5.05
C SER A 318 -25.98 14.18 -6.16
N ALA A 319 -26.11 12.91 -6.54
CA ALA A 319 -27.14 12.43 -7.45
C ALA A 319 -28.19 11.64 -6.68
N LEU A 320 -29.43 12.10 -6.70
CA LEU A 320 -30.57 11.42 -6.09
C LEU A 320 -31.37 10.69 -7.17
N VAL A 321 -31.34 9.36 -7.12
CA VAL A 321 -32.04 8.44 -8.02
C VAL A 321 -33.25 7.86 -7.30
N GLU A 322 -34.43 8.03 -7.87
CA GLU A 322 -35.68 7.48 -7.34
C GLU A 322 -36.39 6.65 -8.40
N GLY A 323 -37.15 5.64 -7.96
CA GLY A 323 -38.04 4.90 -8.84
C GLY A 323 -39.23 5.74 -9.33
N GLU A 324 -39.92 5.23 -10.35
CA GLU A 324 -41.19 5.79 -10.88
C GLU A 324 -41.08 7.14 -11.62
N GLY A 325 -40.03 7.37 -12.44
CA GLY A 325 -39.85 8.64 -13.17
C GLY A 325 -41.03 9.03 -14.09
N LEU A 326 -41.73 8.06 -14.67
CA LEU A 326 -42.79 8.27 -15.65
C LEU A 326 -44.14 8.75 -15.07
N SER A 327 -44.42 8.57 -13.77
CA SER A 327 -45.68 9.03 -13.17
C SER A 327 -45.78 10.57 -13.16
N MET A 328 -44.64 11.25 -13.03
CA MET A 328 -44.50 12.71 -13.19
C MET A 328 -44.77 13.16 -14.64
N LEU A 329 -44.30 12.38 -15.63
CA LEU A 329 -44.60 12.64 -17.04
C LEU A 329 -46.07 12.43 -17.38
N GLY A 330 -46.83 11.63 -16.62
CA GLY A 330 -48.28 11.49 -16.79
C GLY A 330 -49.02 12.83 -16.60
N ILE A 331 -48.64 13.59 -15.57
CA ILE A 331 -49.22 14.91 -15.27
C ILE A 331 -48.73 15.94 -16.30
N GLN A 332 -47.44 15.93 -16.64
CA GLN A 332 -46.88 16.85 -17.64
C GLN A 332 -47.38 16.57 -19.06
N SER A 333 -47.56 15.31 -19.46
CA SER A 333 -48.12 14.93 -20.77
C SER A 333 -49.60 15.26 -20.88
N PHE A 334 -50.37 15.14 -19.79
CA PHE A 334 -51.74 15.65 -19.72
C PHE A 334 -51.80 17.17 -19.93
N LEU A 335 -50.92 17.92 -19.25
CA LEU A 335 -50.84 19.38 -19.39
C LEU A 335 -50.30 19.78 -20.79
N ALA A 336 -49.25 19.14 -21.29
CA ALA A 336 -48.67 19.42 -22.61
C ALA A 336 -49.66 19.09 -23.74
N ALA A 337 -50.43 18.01 -23.63
CA ALA A 337 -51.48 17.67 -24.60
C ALA A 337 -52.57 18.75 -24.70
N ILE A 338 -52.94 19.35 -23.56
CA ILE A 338 -53.90 20.47 -23.49
C ILE A 338 -53.30 21.75 -24.10
N PHE A 339 -52.00 22.01 -23.92
CA PHE A 339 -51.32 23.24 -24.37
C PHE A 339 -50.51 23.09 -25.69
N THR A 340 -50.66 21.98 -26.43
CA THR A 340 -49.94 21.75 -27.70
C THR A 340 -50.26 22.81 -28.77
N PHE A 341 -51.41 23.48 -28.66
CA PHE A 341 -51.89 24.45 -29.66
C PHE A 341 -51.16 25.81 -29.65
N THR A 342 -50.21 26.04 -28.73
CA THR A 342 -49.61 27.38 -28.52
C THR A 342 -48.08 27.49 -28.61
N ASN A 343 -47.29 26.41 -28.76
CA ASN A 343 -45.82 26.54 -28.93
C ASN A 343 -45.13 25.30 -29.54
N ARG A 344 -44.04 25.49 -30.32
CA ARG A 344 -43.21 24.42 -30.93
C ARG A 344 -42.48 23.56 -29.87
N ASP A 345 -42.08 24.14 -28.74
CA ASP A 345 -41.37 23.43 -27.66
C ASP A 345 -42.22 22.31 -27.04
N ASN A 346 -43.55 22.48 -26.99
CA ASN A 346 -44.47 21.47 -26.46
C ASN A 346 -44.54 20.20 -27.34
N ARG A 347 -44.18 20.30 -28.62
CA ARG A 347 -44.12 19.16 -29.54
C ARG A 347 -42.89 18.27 -29.25
N ALA A 348 -41.72 18.87 -29.07
CA ALA A 348 -40.49 18.16 -28.73
C ALA A 348 -40.60 17.43 -27.38
N ILE A 349 -41.20 18.08 -26.37
CA ILE A 349 -41.47 17.47 -25.06
C ILE A 349 -42.39 16.25 -25.20
N ARG A 350 -43.42 16.35 -26.05
CA ARG A 350 -44.36 15.24 -26.29
C ARG A 350 -43.69 14.08 -27.03
N GLU A 351 -42.83 14.36 -28.02
CA GLU A 351 -42.06 13.37 -28.76
C GLU A 351 -41.08 12.62 -27.82
N ALA A 352 -40.33 13.35 -26.98
CA ALA A 352 -39.43 12.75 -25.98
C ALA A 352 -40.18 11.90 -24.92
N ILE A 353 -41.36 12.35 -24.47
CA ILE A 353 -42.21 11.55 -23.56
C ILE A 353 -42.71 10.28 -24.24
N GLN A 354 -43.05 10.35 -25.53
CA GLN A 354 -43.50 9.19 -26.28
C GLN A 354 -42.37 8.19 -26.49
N GLU A 355 -41.17 8.67 -26.79
CA GLU A 355 -39.95 7.87 -26.90
C GLU A 355 -39.63 7.13 -25.59
N LEU A 356 -39.64 7.83 -24.44
CA LEU A 356 -39.44 7.20 -23.13
C LEU A 356 -40.54 6.17 -22.78
N LYS A 357 -41.78 6.39 -23.23
CA LYS A 357 -42.87 5.41 -23.08
C LYS A 357 -42.62 4.18 -23.95
N THR A 358 -42.20 4.37 -25.20
CA THR A 358 -41.83 3.31 -26.15
C THR A 358 -40.66 2.48 -25.61
N MET A 359 -39.57 3.10 -25.17
CA MET A 359 -38.43 2.43 -24.53
C MET A 359 -38.85 1.56 -23.32
N ARG A 360 -39.79 2.05 -22.50
CA ARG A 360 -40.33 1.26 -21.39
C ARG A 360 -41.20 0.08 -21.85
N SER A 361 -42.09 0.31 -22.82
CA SER A 361 -43.09 -0.70 -23.24
C SER A 361 -42.56 -1.75 -24.21
N GLU A 362 -41.60 -1.37 -25.06
CA GLU A 362 -41.06 -2.21 -26.13
C GLU A 362 -39.69 -2.79 -25.79
N GLU A 363 -38.82 -2.04 -25.08
CA GLU A 363 -37.45 -2.45 -24.75
C GLU A 363 -37.27 -2.87 -23.28
N GLY A 364 -38.30 -2.70 -22.44
CA GLY A 364 -38.29 -3.10 -21.03
C GLY A 364 -37.38 -2.24 -20.12
N LEU A 365 -36.94 -1.08 -20.60
CA LEU A 365 -36.02 -0.20 -19.88
C LEU A 365 -36.67 0.48 -18.67
N VAL A 366 -35.91 0.59 -17.57
CA VAL A 366 -36.33 1.30 -16.36
C VAL A 366 -36.00 2.78 -16.50
N VAL A 367 -37.02 3.62 -16.32
CA VAL A 367 -36.88 5.10 -16.29
C VAL A 367 -36.94 5.59 -14.85
N CYS A 368 -35.90 6.29 -14.44
CA CYS A 368 -35.76 6.80 -13.08
C CYS A 368 -36.11 8.28 -13.00
N ARG A 369 -36.30 8.76 -11.78
CA ARG A 369 -36.24 10.19 -11.48
C ARG A 369 -34.84 10.52 -11.00
N LEU A 370 -34.19 11.50 -11.63
CA LEU A 370 -32.84 11.94 -11.31
C LEU A 370 -32.83 13.42 -10.91
N ARG A 371 -32.11 13.75 -9.84
CA ARG A 371 -31.80 15.13 -9.44
C ARG A 371 -30.32 15.21 -9.08
N ILE A 372 -29.60 16.17 -9.63
CA ILE A 372 -28.16 16.35 -9.39
C ILE A 372 -27.89 17.75 -8.83
N SER A 373 -27.29 17.79 -7.64
CA SER A 373 -26.87 19.00 -6.94
C SER A 373 -25.38 18.92 -6.63
N PHE A 374 -24.71 20.07 -6.68
CA PHE A 374 -23.28 20.24 -6.41
C PHE A 374 -23.07 21.35 -5.38
N ALA A 375 -21.93 21.34 -4.71
CA ALA A 375 -21.46 22.50 -3.95
C ALA A 375 -19.94 22.59 -3.91
N THR A 376 -19.44 23.78 -3.65
CA THR A 376 -18.04 24.08 -3.33
C THR A 376 -18.00 25.03 -2.13
N TRP A 377 -16.84 25.14 -1.47
CA TRP A 377 -16.65 25.98 -0.30
C TRP A 377 -15.33 26.74 -0.34
N ALA A 378 -15.23 27.80 0.45
CA ALA A 378 -14.02 28.55 0.74
C ALA A 378 -14.06 29.09 2.18
N PRO A 379 -12.92 29.40 2.81
CA PRO A 379 -12.89 30.01 4.14
C PRO A 379 -13.85 31.20 4.26
N ALA A 380 -14.50 31.34 5.43
CA ALA A 380 -15.58 32.31 5.63
C ALA A 380 -15.15 33.78 5.39
N ASP A 381 -13.87 34.08 5.46
CA ASP A 381 -13.27 35.40 5.22
C ASP A 381 -12.91 35.67 3.75
N ASP A 382 -12.98 34.68 2.85
CA ASP A 382 -12.62 34.82 1.44
C ASP A 382 -13.84 34.67 0.50
N LEU A 383 -14.65 35.73 0.43
CA LEU A 383 -15.82 35.77 -0.45
C LEU A 383 -15.46 35.71 -1.94
N ARG A 384 -14.29 36.25 -2.31
CA ARG A 384 -13.84 36.26 -3.71
C ARG A 384 -13.50 34.84 -4.18
N LEU A 385 -12.81 34.06 -3.34
CA LEU A 385 -12.44 32.69 -3.65
C LEU A 385 -13.67 31.81 -3.84
N ILE A 386 -14.72 31.94 -3.02
CA ILE A 386 -15.95 31.15 -3.22
C ILE A 386 -16.67 31.51 -4.52
N GLU A 387 -16.71 32.78 -4.91
CA GLU A 387 -17.31 33.19 -6.20
C GLU A 387 -16.53 32.63 -7.41
N ASP A 388 -15.19 32.64 -7.32
CA ASP A 388 -14.31 32.06 -8.33
C ASP A 388 -14.49 30.53 -8.41
N ARG A 389 -14.51 29.84 -7.26
CA ARG A 389 -14.73 28.38 -7.15
C ARG A 389 -16.11 28.01 -7.70
N ALA A 390 -17.18 28.71 -7.32
CA ALA A 390 -18.54 28.47 -7.81
C ALA A 390 -18.66 28.66 -9.32
N SER A 391 -17.97 29.66 -9.88
CA SER A 391 -17.92 29.90 -11.32
C SER A 391 -17.17 28.80 -12.07
N LYS A 392 -16.06 28.30 -11.50
CA LYS A 392 -15.33 27.15 -12.05
C LYS A 392 -16.17 25.87 -12.00
N LEU A 393 -16.82 25.58 -10.87
CA LEU A 393 -17.72 24.43 -10.69
C LEU A 393 -18.83 24.44 -11.73
N LYS A 394 -19.53 25.58 -11.88
CA LYS A 394 -20.59 25.74 -12.89
C LYS A 394 -20.08 25.42 -14.31
N ARG A 395 -18.95 26.00 -14.72
CA ARG A 395 -18.36 25.76 -16.06
C ARG A 395 -17.93 24.31 -16.28
N ALA A 396 -17.46 23.62 -15.24
CA ALA A 396 -17.10 22.21 -15.33
C ALA A 396 -18.35 21.34 -15.52
N VAL A 397 -19.43 21.61 -14.78
CA VAL A 397 -20.72 20.93 -14.92
C VAL A 397 -21.35 21.19 -16.29
N GLU A 398 -21.37 22.43 -16.78
CA GLU A 398 -21.86 22.77 -18.12
C GLU A 398 -21.06 22.06 -19.23
N GLY A 399 -19.77 21.83 -18.99
CA GLY A 399 -18.90 21.08 -19.90
C GLY A 399 -19.16 19.57 -19.89
N TRP A 400 -19.85 19.02 -18.89
CA TRP A 400 -20.09 17.59 -18.75
C TRP A 400 -21.26 17.14 -19.63
N GLY A 401 -21.01 17.00 -20.93
CA GLY A 401 -22.04 16.60 -21.90
C GLY A 401 -23.01 17.71 -22.30
N TYR A 402 -22.58 18.97 -22.22
CA TYR A 402 -23.41 20.16 -22.54
C TYR A 402 -24.66 20.30 -21.65
N CYS A 403 -24.51 20.06 -20.34
CA CYS A 403 -25.56 20.31 -19.34
C CYS A 403 -25.89 21.81 -19.20
N GLU A 404 -27.07 22.13 -18.69
CA GLU A 404 -27.34 23.45 -18.11
C GLU A 404 -27.26 23.39 -16.58
N ALA A 405 -26.61 24.39 -15.97
CA ALA A 405 -26.45 24.47 -14.53
C ALA A 405 -26.81 25.87 -13.99
N SER A 406 -27.35 25.95 -12.79
CA SER A 406 -27.75 27.21 -12.15
C SER A 406 -27.26 27.31 -10.71
N GLN A 407 -26.77 28.50 -10.35
CA GLN A 407 -26.51 28.90 -8.94
C GLN A 407 -27.72 29.60 -8.31
N LEU A 408 -28.76 29.88 -9.09
CA LEU A 408 -29.96 30.55 -8.63
C LEU A 408 -30.98 29.48 -8.24
N SER A 409 -30.85 28.96 -7.02
CA SER A 409 -31.92 28.26 -6.34
C SER A 409 -32.79 29.28 -5.61
N GLY A 410 -34.10 29.02 -5.47
CA GLY A 410 -34.98 29.95 -4.73
C GLY A 410 -34.47 30.25 -3.31
N ASP A 411 -33.97 29.20 -2.63
CA ASP A 411 -33.25 29.30 -1.36
C ASP A 411 -31.82 28.74 -1.53
N PRO A 412 -30.76 29.56 -1.36
CA PRO A 412 -29.38 29.11 -1.51
C PRO A 412 -28.94 28.14 -0.40
N LEU A 413 -29.53 28.23 0.80
CA LEU A 413 -29.23 27.28 1.89
C LEU A 413 -29.78 25.90 1.52
N ALA A 414 -31.02 25.85 1.01
CA ALA A 414 -31.63 24.62 0.54
C ALA A 414 -30.83 23.93 -0.58
N CYS A 415 -30.23 24.71 -1.50
CA CYS A 415 -29.40 24.16 -2.57
C CYS A 415 -28.09 23.58 -2.05
N VAL A 416 -27.43 24.27 -1.12
CA VAL A 416 -26.26 23.70 -0.44
C VAL A 416 -26.65 22.42 0.29
N MET A 417 -27.73 22.40 1.08
CA MET A 417 -28.16 21.20 1.81
C MET A 417 -28.59 20.05 0.88
N SER A 418 -29.12 20.33 -0.31
CA SER A 418 -29.46 19.31 -1.32
C SER A 418 -28.25 18.51 -1.82
N SER A 419 -27.05 19.04 -1.66
CA SER A 419 -25.79 18.35 -1.99
C SER A 419 -25.10 17.69 -0.78
N ALA A 420 -25.65 17.83 0.43
CA ALA A 420 -25.11 17.20 1.63
C ALA A 420 -25.52 15.71 1.70
N LEU A 421 -24.73 14.92 2.44
CA LEU A 421 -24.94 13.48 2.57
C LEU A 421 -26.16 13.18 3.48
N ALA A 422 -27.04 12.28 3.04
CA ALA A 422 -28.15 11.65 3.79
C ALA A 422 -29.15 12.54 4.56
N LEU A 423 -29.13 13.87 4.41
CA LEU A 423 -30.02 14.76 5.17
C LEU A 423 -31.50 14.57 4.83
N ASP A 424 -31.82 14.39 3.54
CA ASP A 424 -33.20 14.26 3.05
C ASP A 424 -33.22 13.52 1.70
N ILE A 425 -34.38 13.00 1.31
CA ILE A 425 -34.72 12.49 -0.03
C ILE A 425 -35.30 13.66 -0.87
N ALA A 426 -34.74 14.85 -0.72
CA ALA A 426 -35.16 16.07 -1.38
C ALA A 426 -33.97 16.80 -2.00
N SER A 427 -34.23 17.51 -3.10
CA SER A 427 -33.25 18.33 -3.78
C SER A 427 -33.96 19.50 -4.46
N THR A 428 -33.28 20.65 -4.49
CA THR A 428 -33.70 21.86 -5.22
C THR A 428 -33.53 21.72 -6.73
N ALA A 429 -32.70 20.79 -7.20
CA ALA A 429 -32.52 20.54 -8.62
C ALA A 429 -33.84 20.05 -9.26
N PRO A 430 -34.19 20.54 -10.46
CA PRO A 430 -35.35 20.04 -11.18
C PRO A 430 -35.20 18.54 -11.47
N ALA A 431 -36.32 17.82 -11.46
CA ALA A 431 -36.35 16.39 -11.68
C ALA A 431 -36.23 16.07 -13.19
N GLY A 432 -35.17 15.36 -13.56
CA GLY A 432 -35.03 14.69 -14.85
C GLY A 432 -35.65 13.29 -14.83
N VAL A 433 -35.91 12.74 -16.02
CA VAL A 433 -36.48 11.40 -16.22
C VAL A 433 -35.64 10.51 -17.17
N PRO A 434 -34.33 10.34 -16.90
CA PRO A 434 -33.46 9.55 -17.77
C PRO A 434 -33.69 8.03 -17.63
N PRO A 435 -33.32 7.25 -18.65
CA PRO A 435 -33.09 5.81 -18.51
C PRO A 435 -32.07 5.50 -17.41
N LEU A 436 -32.27 4.40 -16.66
CA LEU A 436 -31.37 3.99 -15.58
C LEU A 436 -29.94 3.74 -16.08
N HIS A 437 -29.79 3.20 -17.28
CA HIS A 437 -28.50 2.98 -17.92
C HIS A 437 -27.65 4.27 -17.99
N ASP A 438 -28.26 5.36 -18.45
CA ASP A 438 -27.58 6.66 -18.58
C ASP A 438 -27.23 7.24 -17.21
N VAL A 439 -28.12 7.06 -16.21
CA VAL A 439 -27.83 7.44 -14.83
C VAL A 439 -26.58 6.72 -14.35
N ILE A 440 -26.53 5.39 -14.51
CA ILE A 440 -25.40 4.57 -14.08
C ILE A 440 -24.12 5.02 -14.78
N ARG A 441 -24.14 5.27 -16.09
CA ARG A 441 -22.97 5.80 -16.82
C ARG A 441 -22.41 7.10 -16.24
N MET A 442 -23.28 7.98 -15.71
CA MET A 442 -22.89 9.25 -15.11
C MET A 442 -22.32 9.15 -13.68
N LEU A 443 -22.30 7.97 -13.05
CA LEU A 443 -21.84 7.79 -11.67
C LEU A 443 -20.31 7.53 -11.57
N PRO A 444 -19.68 7.82 -10.42
CA PRO A 444 -18.22 7.74 -10.24
C PRO A 444 -17.71 6.30 -10.01
N TRP A 445 -17.74 5.43 -11.03
CA TRP A 445 -17.28 4.04 -10.91
C TRP A 445 -15.76 3.87 -10.97
N ASN A 446 -15.05 4.71 -11.73
CA ASN A 446 -13.59 4.59 -11.97
C ASN A 446 -12.76 5.15 -10.80
N ARG A 447 -12.97 4.61 -9.60
CA ARG A 447 -12.24 4.98 -8.37
C ARG A 447 -11.47 3.78 -7.83
N ASP A 448 -10.15 3.81 -7.80
CA ASP A 448 -9.34 2.68 -7.31
C ASP A 448 -9.49 2.47 -5.79
N ALA A 449 -9.83 1.26 -5.35
CA ALA A 449 -9.88 0.92 -3.93
C ALA A 449 -8.51 0.52 -3.39
N SER A 450 -8.08 1.12 -2.28
CA SER A 450 -7.02 0.50 -1.47
C SER A 450 -7.62 -0.58 -0.60
N PRO A 451 -7.07 -1.81 -0.61
CA PRO A 451 -7.57 -2.84 0.26
C PRO A 451 -7.17 -2.65 1.73
N TRP A 452 -6.21 -1.75 2.01
CA TRP A 452 -5.70 -1.43 3.33
C TRP A 452 -6.18 -0.06 3.82
N PRO A 453 -6.82 0.04 4.99
CA PRO A 453 -7.21 1.34 5.56
C PRO A 453 -6.02 2.18 6.04
N PHE A 454 -4.89 1.53 6.35
CA PHE A 454 -3.63 2.16 6.76
C PHE A 454 -2.46 1.33 6.23
N GLY A 455 -1.28 1.95 6.12
CA GLY A 455 -0.11 1.32 5.53
C GLY A 455 1.19 2.00 5.90
N SER A 456 2.26 1.24 6.02
CA SER A 456 3.63 1.75 6.18
C SER A 456 4.17 2.46 4.93
N VAL A 457 3.49 2.33 3.78
CA VAL A 457 3.70 3.16 2.59
C VAL A 457 2.39 3.81 2.19
N LEU A 458 2.48 5.07 1.76
CA LEU A 458 1.40 5.75 1.07
C LEU A 458 1.74 5.89 -0.41
N PHE A 459 1.21 4.98 -1.22
CA PHE A 459 1.12 5.20 -2.66
C PHE A 459 -0.07 6.12 -2.96
N ARG A 460 -0.24 6.45 -4.24
CA ARG A 460 -1.41 7.19 -4.70
C ARG A 460 -1.78 6.79 -6.12
N THR A 461 -3.02 7.02 -6.50
CA THR A 461 -3.46 6.90 -7.89
C THR A 461 -2.96 8.09 -8.72
N GLY A 462 -3.08 8.01 -10.05
CA GLY A 462 -2.67 9.08 -10.97
C GLY A 462 -3.37 10.41 -10.69
N ASP A 463 -4.63 10.36 -10.26
CA ASP A 463 -5.49 11.49 -9.93
C ASP A 463 -5.46 11.89 -8.43
N GLY A 464 -4.52 11.34 -7.66
CA GLY A 464 -4.18 11.81 -6.32
C GLY A 464 -4.97 11.17 -5.17
N ARG A 465 -5.71 10.08 -5.38
CA ARG A 465 -6.32 9.34 -4.28
C ARG A 465 -5.24 8.64 -3.45
N PRO A 466 -5.26 8.74 -2.10
CA PRO A 466 -4.35 7.99 -1.26
C PRO A 466 -4.58 6.48 -1.42
N TRP A 467 -3.50 5.71 -1.56
CA TRP A 467 -3.54 4.26 -1.64
C TRP A 467 -2.50 3.67 -0.67
N ALA A 468 -2.97 3.26 0.51
CA ALA A 468 -2.09 2.73 1.54
C ALA A 468 -1.65 1.30 1.19
N TYR A 469 -0.40 0.95 1.53
CA TYR A 469 0.14 -0.39 1.39
C TYR A 469 0.81 -0.86 2.68
N GLN A 470 0.39 -2.03 3.16
CA GLN A 470 0.93 -2.67 4.36
C GLN A 470 1.49 -4.05 3.99
N PRO A 471 2.83 -4.23 3.96
CA PRO A 471 3.42 -5.53 3.72
C PRO A 471 3.21 -6.47 4.91
N GLY A 472 3.02 -7.77 4.64
CA GLY A 472 2.97 -8.81 5.66
C GLY A 472 1.62 -8.98 6.37
N THR A 473 0.51 -8.46 5.82
CA THR A 473 -0.82 -8.60 6.43
C THR A 473 -1.53 -9.90 6.07
N GLU A 474 -2.42 -10.37 6.94
CA GLU A 474 -3.26 -11.55 6.71
C GLU A 474 -4.25 -11.43 5.55
N LYS A 475 -4.32 -10.27 4.87
CA LYS A 475 -5.10 -10.09 3.64
C LYS A 475 -4.56 -10.91 2.48
N GLN A 476 -3.29 -11.34 2.53
CA GLN A 476 -2.65 -12.22 1.57
C GLN A 476 -2.45 -13.63 2.15
N ASP A 477 -2.56 -14.65 1.30
CA ASP A 477 -2.31 -16.04 1.71
C ASP A 477 -0.83 -16.40 1.72
N ALA A 478 -0.03 -15.80 0.84
CA ALA A 478 1.42 -15.88 0.79
C ALA A 478 2.00 -14.51 0.38
N PHE A 479 3.31 -14.33 0.54
CA PHE A 479 3.99 -13.08 0.23
C PHE A 479 5.12 -13.33 -0.75
N ILE A 480 4.76 -13.50 -2.02
CA ILE A 480 5.68 -13.77 -3.12
C ILE A 480 5.50 -12.65 -4.16
N ASP A 481 6.47 -11.74 -4.21
CA ASP A 481 6.45 -10.59 -5.11
C ASP A 481 7.44 -10.78 -6.26
N LEU A 482 6.94 -10.70 -7.49
CA LEU A 482 7.74 -10.55 -8.70
C LEU A 482 7.79 -9.08 -9.08
N VAL A 483 8.99 -8.52 -9.20
CA VAL A 483 9.22 -7.12 -9.55
C VAL A 483 9.86 -7.07 -10.93
N PHE A 484 9.10 -6.63 -11.93
CA PHE A 484 9.55 -6.47 -13.30
C PHE A 484 9.81 -4.99 -13.62
N ALA A 485 11.08 -4.66 -13.85
CA ALA A 485 11.49 -3.28 -14.09
C ALA A 485 12.74 -3.19 -14.98
N PRO A 486 12.60 -2.73 -16.24
CA PRO A 486 13.74 -2.37 -17.08
C PRO A 486 14.62 -1.27 -16.44
N PRO A 487 15.88 -1.11 -16.90
CA PRO A 487 16.78 -0.07 -16.40
C PRO A 487 16.15 1.33 -16.38
N GLY A 488 16.32 2.04 -15.26
CA GLY A 488 15.82 3.40 -15.08
C GLY A 488 14.31 3.53 -14.81
N LYS A 489 13.56 2.43 -14.72
CA LYS A 489 12.10 2.47 -14.47
C LYS A 489 11.69 2.55 -13.00
N GLY A 490 12.63 2.63 -12.07
CA GLY A 490 12.33 2.87 -10.64
C GLY A 490 12.43 1.64 -9.73
N LYS A 491 13.05 0.53 -10.20
CA LYS A 491 13.23 -0.72 -9.44
C LYS A 491 13.76 -0.49 -8.03
N SER A 492 14.93 0.13 -7.92
CA SER A 492 15.60 0.40 -6.65
C SER A 492 14.78 1.35 -5.76
N VAL A 493 14.05 2.29 -6.35
CA VAL A 493 13.19 3.22 -5.60
C VAL A 493 12.11 2.43 -4.86
N TRP A 494 11.42 1.53 -5.56
CA TRP A 494 10.38 0.70 -4.96
C TRP A 494 10.93 -0.32 -3.95
N LEU A 495 12.06 -0.97 -4.26
CA LEU A 495 12.71 -1.93 -3.34
C LEU A 495 13.10 -1.26 -2.01
N ASN A 496 13.70 -0.07 -2.06
CA ASN A 496 14.04 0.69 -0.86
C ASN A 496 12.78 1.16 -0.11
N THR A 497 11.75 1.63 -0.83
CA THR A 497 10.48 2.08 -0.22
C THR A 497 9.80 0.95 0.52
N THR A 498 9.63 -0.22 -0.12
CA THR A 498 8.98 -1.38 0.49
C THR A 498 9.84 -2.08 1.54
N GLY A 499 11.17 -2.02 1.41
CA GLY A 499 12.09 -2.48 2.45
C GLY A 499 11.98 -1.65 3.73
N LEU A 500 11.93 -0.31 3.61
CA LEU A 500 11.66 0.57 4.76
C LEU A 500 10.27 0.30 5.34
N ALA A 501 9.27 0.10 4.47
CA ALA A 501 7.91 -0.22 4.89
C ALA A 501 7.81 -1.48 5.74
N THR A 502 8.52 -2.56 5.34
CA THR A 502 8.61 -3.77 6.15
C THR A 502 9.19 -3.46 7.54
N CYS A 503 10.17 -2.57 7.65
CA CYS A 503 10.76 -2.17 8.93
C CYS A 503 9.86 -1.26 9.79
N LEU A 504 8.80 -0.68 9.21
CA LEU A 504 7.83 0.19 9.87
C LEU A 504 6.43 -0.45 9.96
N SER A 505 6.31 -1.73 9.60
CA SER A 505 5.05 -2.46 9.59
C SER A 505 4.76 -3.02 10.97
N PRO A 506 3.62 -2.69 11.62
CA PRO A 506 3.26 -3.28 12.92
C PRO A 506 3.24 -4.81 12.87
N ALA A 507 2.77 -5.37 11.75
CA ALA A 507 2.72 -6.82 11.50
C ALA A 507 4.12 -7.44 11.36
N ALA A 508 5.14 -6.66 10.99
CA ALA A 508 6.50 -7.12 10.80
C ALA A 508 7.40 -6.93 12.05
N THR A 509 7.04 -5.99 12.92
CA THR A 509 7.90 -5.53 14.03
C THR A 509 7.42 -5.98 15.41
N THR A 510 6.22 -6.55 15.50
CA THR A 510 5.64 -7.04 16.76
C THR A 510 5.87 -8.55 16.90
N GLY A 511 6.38 -8.99 18.05
CA GLY A 511 6.53 -10.41 18.39
C GLY A 511 6.59 -10.65 19.91
N THR A 512 6.70 -11.91 20.35
CA THR A 512 6.75 -12.26 21.78
C THR A 512 7.97 -11.71 22.52
N GLY A 513 9.02 -11.34 21.79
CA GLY A 513 10.21 -10.68 22.30
C GLY A 513 10.07 -9.16 22.47
N GLY A 514 8.87 -8.61 22.29
CA GLY A 514 8.63 -7.18 22.20
C GLY A 514 8.82 -6.65 20.78
N GLN A 515 8.91 -5.32 20.67
CA GLN A 515 9.13 -4.68 19.37
C GLN A 515 10.57 -4.76 18.94
N MET A 516 10.81 -5.24 17.73
CA MET A 516 12.12 -5.36 17.13
C MET A 516 12.06 -5.25 15.61
N LEU A 517 13.17 -4.88 14.99
CA LEU A 517 13.26 -4.88 13.52
C LEU A 517 12.94 -6.28 12.96
N PRO A 518 12.32 -6.39 11.78
CA PRO A 518 12.12 -7.68 11.11
C PRO A 518 13.47 -8.29 10.70
N ARG A 519 13.46 -9.58 10.33
CA ARG A 519 14.63 -10.21 9.69
C ARG A 519 14.56 -10.02 8.18
N VAL A 520 15.39 -9.16 7.64
CA VAL A 520 15.44 -8.82 6.21
C VAL A 520 16.80 -9.20 5.65
N ALA A 521 16.80 -10.05 4.64
CA ALA A 521 17.98 -10.44 3.88
C ALA A 521 17.84 -9.90 2.44
N ILE A 522 18.78 -9.07 2.01
CA ILE A 522 18.85 -8.51 0.67
C ILE A 522 20.11 -9.04 0.01
N ILE A 523 19.93 -9.80 -1.07
CA ILE A 523 21.02 -10.26 -1.93
C ILE A 523 21.00 -9.33 -3.14
N ASP A 524 22.04 -8.51 -3.24
CA ASP A 524 22.13 -7.40 -4.18
C ASP A 524 23.34 -7.57 -5.10
N ILE A 525 23.31 -6.98 -6.29
CA ILE A 525 24.48 -6.82 -7.15
C ILE A 525 24.65 -5.32 -7.36
N GLY A 526 25.58 -4.74 -6.60
CA GLY A 526 25.84 -3.32 -6.55
C GLY A 526 25.31 -2.66 -5.28
N VAL A 527 25.01 -1.36 -5.39
CA VAL A 527 24.73 -0.49 -4.24
C VAL A 527 23.24 -0.12 -4.11
N SER A 528 22.34 -0.88 -4.74
CA SER A 528 20.89 -0.60 -4.85
C SER A 528 20.24 -0.39 -3.48
N SER A 529 20.59 -1.23 -2.51
CA SER A 529 20.04 -1.26 -1.14
C SER A 529 20.83 -0.44 -0.10
N SER A 530 21.98 0.14 -0.49
CA SER A 530 22.87 0.86 0.43
C SER A 530 22.20 2.08 1.09
N GLY A 531 21.29 2.75 0.38
CA GLY A 531 20.52 3.89 0.88
C GLY A 531 19.60 3.51 2.04
N LEU A 532 18.85 2.42 1.91
CA LEU A 532 17.99 1.88 2.98
C LEU A 532 18.81 1.49 4.22
N ILE A 533 19.92 0.77 4.02
CA ILE A 533 20.78 0.35 5.13
C ILE A 533 21.38 1.55 5.86
N SER A 534 21.90 2.54 5.13
CA SER A 534 22.44 3.77 5.73
C SER A 534 21.36 4.50 6.54
N LEU A 535 20.16 4.65 5.97
CA LEU A 535 19.04 5.34 6.61
C LEU A 535 18.62 4.66 7.92
N LEU A 536 18.42 3.34 7.91
CA LEU A 536 18.06 2.58 9.12
C LEU A 536 19.17 2.62 10.18
N LYS A 537 20.42 2.44 9.77
CA LYS A 537 21.57 2.45 10.68
C LYS A 537 21.78 3.80 11.35
N GLU A 538 21.49 4.90 10.64
CA GLU A 538 21.61 6.25 11.18
C GLU A 538 20.48 6.62 12.13
N ALA A 539 19.27 6.10 11.88
CA ALA A 539 18.10 6.29 12.73
C ALA A 539 18.14 5.47 14.01
N LEU A 540 18.89 4.35 14.03
CA LEU A 540 19.05 3.53 15.21
C LEU A 540 19.95 4.19 16.29
N PRO A 541 19.65 3.94 17.58
CA PRO A 541 20.55 4.24 18.68
C PRO A 541 21.93 3.63 18.47
N ILE A 542 22.99 4.29 18.94
CA ILE A 542 24.40 3.93 18.68
C ILE A 542 24.68 2.47 19.04
N ASP A 543 24.18 2.02 20.19
CA ASP A 543 24.32 0.67 20.72
C ASP A 543 23.58 -0.39 19.89
N ARG A 544 22.56 0.01 19.11
CA ARG A 544 21.74 -0.88 18.28
C ARG A 544 22.09 -0.84 16.79
N ARG A 545 23.02 0.02 16.36
CA ARG A 545 23.42 0.13 14.93
C ARG A 545 23.99 -1.16 14.33
N HIS A 546 24.38 -2.12 15.16
CA HIS A 546 24.82 -3.45 14.74
C HIS A 546 23.66 -4.34 14.24
N GLU A 547 22.40 -3.98 14.53
CA GLU A 547 21.20 -4.66 14.01
C GLU A 547 21.02 -4.47 12.49
N VAL A 548 21.76 -3.56 11.87
CA VAL A 548 21.67 -3.26 10.43
C VAL A 548 23.06 -3.29 9.81
N ALA A 549 23.22 -4.08 8.76
CA ALA A 549 24.51 -4.34 8.16
C ALA A 549 24.46 -4.30 6.62
N TYR A 550 25.47 -3.65 6.03
CA TYR A 550 25.77 -3.74 4.60
C TYR A 550 27.18 -4.29 4.47
N HIS A 551 27.32 -5.39 3.73
CA HIS A 551 28.61 -6.01 3.47
C HIS A 551 28.75 -6.28 1.98
N ARG A 552 29.94 -6.02 1.45
CA ARG A 552 30.31 -6.45 0.10
C ARG A 552 31.14 -7.71 0.20
N LEU A 553 30.64 -8.80 -0.37
CA LEU A 553 31.32 -10.08 -0.33
C LEU A 553 32.56 -10.05 -1.25
N ARG A 554 33.65 -10.68 -0.81
CA ARG A 554 34.91 -10.77 -1.58
C ARG A 554 35.43 -12.20 -1.61
N MET A 555 36.11 -12.58 -2.70
CA MET A 555 36.79 -13.89 -2.84
C MET A 555 38.07 -13.96 -1.98
N THR A 556 37.95 -13.79 -0.66
CA THR A 556 39.09 -13.81 0.27
C THR A 556 38.76 -14.60 1.52
N LYS A 557 39.78 -15.06 2.25
CA LYS A 557 39.61 -15.84 3.49
C LYS A 557 38.92 -15.05 4.61
N ASP A 558 38.99 -13.72 4.60
CA ASP A 558 38.33 -12.88 5.61
C ASP A 558 36.81 -12.93 5.47
N TYR A 559 36.31 -13.23 4.26
CA TYR A 559 34.90 -13.42 3.96
C TYR A 559 34.51 -14.90 3.93
N ALA A 560 35.29 -15.77 4.58
CA ALA A 560 35.04 -17.19 4.53
C ALA A 560 33.70 -17.57 5.18
N ILE A 561 32.94 -18.40 4.45
CA ILE A 561 31.66 -18.98 4.87
C ILE A 561 31.79 -20.48 4.67
N ASN A 562 31.81 -21.25 5.76
CA ASN A 562 31.80 -22.70 5.69
C ASN A 562 30.35 -23.19 5.53
N PRO A 563 29.97 -23.77 4.37
CA PRO A 563 28.61 -24.27 4.17
C PRO A 563 28.29 -25.48 5.06
N PHE A 564 29.31 -26.12 5.65
CA PHE A 564 29.19 -27.25 6.58
C PHE A 564 28.96 -26.85 8.04
N ASP A 565 28.84 -25.55 8.33
CA ASP A 565 28.43 -25.10 9.65
C ASP A 565 27.04 -25.67 10.02
N THR A 566 26.93 -26.15 11.26
CA THR A 566 25.70 -26.71 11.83
C THR A 566 25.11 -25.78 12.89
N GLN A 567 23.87 -26.03 13.30
CA GLN A 567 23.29 -25.36 14.48
C GLN A 567 24.14 -25.65 15.73
N LEU A 568 24.22 -24.70 16.68
CA LEU A 568 25.04 -24.83 17.88
C LEU A 568 24.79 -26.16 18.62
N GLY A 569 25.84 -26.91 18.92
CA GLY A 569 25.81 -28.23 19.54
C GLY A 569 25.53 -29.40 18.59
N CYS A 570 24.98 -29.17 17.39
CA CYS A 570 24.66 -30.23 16.45
C CYS A 570 25.92 -30.75 15.75
N ARG A 571 26.26 -32.03 15.99
CA ARG A 571 27.36 -32.73 15.32
C ARG A 571 27.05 -33.05 13.85
N TYR A 572 25.76 -33.10 13.49
CA TYR A 572 25.26 -33.38 12.15
C TYR A 572 24.37 -32.25 11.65
N PRO A 573 24.30 -32.01 10.33
CA PRO A 573 23.39 -31.03 9.76
C PRO A 573 21.94 -31.50 9.92
N LEU A 574 21.03 -30.55 10.06
CA LEU A 574 19.59 -30.82 10.02
C LEU A 574 19.16 -31.28 8.61
N PRO A 575 18.01 -31.95 8.44
CA PRO A 575 17.56 -32.44 7.14
C PRO A 575 17.57 -31.39 6.01
N ASN A 576 17.10 -30.17 6.30
CA ASN A 576 17.10 -29.07 5.33
C ASN A 576 18.51 -28.53 5.03
N GLU A 577 19.40 -28.54 6.03
CA GLU A 577 20.81 -28.14 5.86
C GLU A 577 21.57 -29.18 5.03
N LYS A 578 21.29 -30.47 5.24
CA LYS A 578 21.80 -31.56 4.40
C LYS A 578 21.29 -31.42 2.96
N ALA A 579 20.01 -31.15 2.74
CA ALA A 579 19.46 -30.93 1.41
C ALA A 579 20.14 -29.75 0.69
N PHE A 580 20.36 -28.64 1.41
CA PHE A 580 21.15 -27.50 0.91
C PHE A 580 22.58 -27.93 0.53
N LEU A 581 23.27 -28.67 1.40
CA LEU A 581 24.63 -29.17 1.14
C LEU A 581 24.69 -30.05 -0.11
N VAL A 582 23.72 -30.95 -0.30
CA VAL A 582 23.64 -31.80 -1.50
C VAL A 582 23.47 -30.96 -2.76
N ASN A 583 22.56 -29.97 -2.74
CA ASN A 583 22.36 -29.08 -3.87
C ASN A 583 23.62 -28.23 -4.16
N PHE A 584 24.23 -27.67 -3.10
CA PHE A 584 25.45 -26.87 -3.21
C PHE A 584 26.64 -27.68 -3.75
N LEU A 585 26.83 -28.91 -3.26
CA LEU A 585 27.89 -29.80 -3.76
C LEU A 585 27.63 -30.26 -5.19
N SER A 586 26.37 -30.45 -5.58
CA SER A 586 25.99 -30.76 -6.96
C SER A 586 26.31 -29.60 -7.90
N LEU A 587 26.07 -28.35 -7.48
CA LEU A 587 26.51 -27.16 -8.20
C LEU A 587 28.04 -27.12 -8.32
N LEU A 588 28.77 -27.35 -7.23
CA LEU A 588 30.24 -27.36 -7.24
C LEU A 588 30.82 -28.49 -8.09
N GLY A 589 30.18 -29.66 -8.13
CA GLY A 589 30.58 -30.81 -8.95
C GLY A 589 30.14 -30.73 -10.42
N THR A 590 29.35 -29.73 -10.81
CA THR A 590 28.96 -29.51 -12.20
C THR A 590 30.13 -28.93 -13.01
N PRO A 591 30.58 -29.57 -14.10
CA PRO A 591 31.64 -29.02 -14.94
C PRO A 591 31.30 -27.66 -15.53
N VAL A 592 32.31 -26.79 -15.69
CA VAL A 592 32.16 -25.47 -16.31
C VAL A 592 31.64 -25.64 -17.75
N GLY A 593 30.57 -24.92 -18.10
CA GLY A 593 29.91 -25.01 -19.42
C GLY A 593 28.88 -26.13 -19.55
N SER A 594 28.72 -27.00 -18.55
CA SER A 594 27.63 -27.99 -18.51
C SER A 594 26.36 -27.38 -17.90
N GLY A 595 25.21 -27.57 -18.56
CA GLY A 595 23.90 -27.09 -18.06
C GLY A 595 23.30 -27.95 -16.94
N SER A 596 23.83 -29.16 -16.72
CA SER A 596 23.36 -30.09 -15.68
C SER A 596 24.53 -30.76 -14.97
N SER A 597 24.28 -31.15 -13.71
CA SER A 597 25.21 -31.97 -12.93
C SER A 597 25.30 -33.38 -13.52
N PRO A 598 26.45 -34.06 -13.39
CA PRO A 598 26.57 -35.47 -13.75
C PRO A 598 25.53 -36.36 -13.06
N GLU A 599 25.06 -37.39 -13.76
CA GLU A 599 24.12 -38.37 -13.23
C GLU A 599 24.72 -39.11 -12.01
N GLY A 600 23.91 -39.31 -10.96
CA GLY A 600 24.35 -39.94 -9.71
C GLY A 600 25.21 -39.06 -8.79
N LEU A 601 25.60 -37.84 -9.19
CA LEU A 601 26.40 -36.95 -8.35
C LEU A 601 25.67 -36.56 -7.05
N ALA A 602 24.37 -36.29 -7.12
CA ALA A 602 23.57 -35.91 -5.95
C ALA A 602 23.52 -37.03 -4.89
N ASP A 603 23.40 -38.29 -5.31
CA ASP A 603 23.40 -39.45 -4.42
C ASP A 603 24.75 -39.64 -3.73
N ILE A 604 25.84 -39.49 -4.49
CA ILE A 604 27.21 -39.52 -3.96
C ILE A 604 27.41 -38.37 -2.98
N ALA A 605 27.00 -37.15 -3.33
CA ALA A 605 27.10 -35.98 -2.45
C ALA A 605 26.34 -36.22 -1.13
N ALA A 606 25.13 -36.76 -1.18
CA ALA A 606 24.33 -37.08 0.01
C ALA A 606 25.04 -38.08 0.92
N ARG A 607 25.65 -39.13 0.35
CA ARG A 607 26.38 -40.13 1.14
C ARG A 607 27.70 -39.59 1.69
N VAL A 608 28.43 -38.81 0.90
CA VAL A 608 29.69 -38.16 1.30
C VAL A 608 29.46 -37.19 2.46
N VAL A 609 28.35 -36.44 2.44
CA VAL A 609 27.93 -35.61 3.57
C VAL A 609 27.73 -36.45 4.83
N ASP A 610 27.02 -37.57 4.76
CA ASP A 610 26.81 -38.43 5.95
C ASP A 610 28.13 -38.96 6.53
N GLU A 611 29.02 -39.46 5.68
CA GLU A 611 30.30 -40.04 6.13
C GLU A 611 31.28 -38.97 6.65
N VAL A 612 31.32 -37.76 6.06
CA VAL A 612 32.23 -36.71 6.54
C VAL A 612 31.85 -36.24 7.94
N TYR A 613 30.56 -36.06 8.24
CA TYR A 613 30.13 -35.72 9.60
C TYR A 613 30.35 -36.89 10.57
N ALA A 614 30.08 -38.13 10.17
CA ALA A 614 30.35 -39.30 11.01
C ALA A 614 31.84 -39.47 11.35
N ARG A 615 32.73 -39.09 10.44
CA ARG A 615 34.17 -39.07 10.68
C ARG A 615 34.57 -38.09 11.78
N PHE A 616 33.92 -36.93 11.89
CA PHE A 616 34.28 -35.90 12.88
C PHE A 616 33.36 -35.85 14.12
N ASP A 617 32.51 -36.86 14.31
CA ASP A 617 31.74 -37.04 15.55
C ASP A 617 32.68 -37.35 16.73
N ASP A 618 32.39 -36.75 17.89
CA ASP A 618 33.08 -36.95 19.16
C ASP A 618 32.57 -38.18 19.94
N LYS A 619 31.42 -38.75 19.55
CA LYS A 619 30.94 -40.04 20.05
C LYS A 619 31.78 -41.16 19.45
N LYS A 620 32.19 -42.12 20.30
CA LYS A 620 33.09 -43.25 20.00
C LYS A 620 32.49 -44.27 19.00
N ILE A 621 32.21 -43.83 17.78
CA ILE A 621 31.87 -44.66 16.63
C ILE A 621 33.19 -45.21 16.07
N ALA A 622 33.20 -46.47 15.61
CA ALA A 622 34.37 -47.04 14.95
C ALA A 622 34.78 -46.16 13.75
N ASN A 623 36.07 -45.80 13.66
CA ASN A 623 36.66 -44.90 12.65
C ASN A 623 36.33 -43.40 12.77
N SER A 624 35.77 -42.94 13.91
CA SER A 624 35.72 -41.50 14.24
C SER A 624 37.12 -40.91 14.49
N ALA A 625 37.32 -39.67 14.06
CA ALA A 625 38.53 -38.89 14.15
C ALA A 625 38.18 -37.40 14.39
N PRO A 626 37.56 -37.06 15.54
CA PRO A 626 37.16 -35.69 15.85
C PRO A 626 38.37 -34.74 15.88
N LYS A 627 38.16 -33.51 15.41
CA LYS A 627 39.21 -32.49 15.32
C LYS A 627 39.74 -32.13 16.71
N GLN A 628 41.04 -32.25 16.90
CA GLN A 628 41.71 -31.97 18.18
C GLN A 628 41.82 -30.45 18.39
N TYR A 629 41.56 -30.00 19.61
CA TYR A 629 41.78 -28.62 20.01
C TYR A 629 43.28 -28.34 20.14
N VAL A 630 43.73 -27.23 19.57
CA VAL A 630 45.11 -26.75 19.64
C VAL A 630 45.12 -25.32 20.15
N HIS A 631 45.80 -25.10 21.28
CA HIS A 631 45.96 -23.77 21.85
C HIS A 631 46.70 -22.83 20.89
N GLY A 632 46.24 -21.58 20.77
CA GLY A 632 46.75 -20.58 19.84
C GLY A 632 46.12 -20.62 18.44
N GLU A 633 45.24 -21.58 18.15
CA GLU A 633 44.52 -21.64 16.88
C GLU A 633 43.36 -20.63 16.81
N ASP A 634 42.74 -20.32 17.96
CA ASP A 634 41.69 -19.31 18.08
C ASP A 634 41.80 -18.53 19.41
N PHE A 635 42.33 -17.30 19.34
CA PHE A 635 42.63 -16.50 20.53
C PHE A 635 41.39 -16.08 21.32
N GLU A 636 40.23 -15.92 20.68
CA GLU A 636 38.98 -15.58 21.38
C GLU A 636 38.50 -16.76 22.23
N VAL A 637 38.58 -17.97 21.68
CA VAL A 637 38.23 -19.19 22.41
C VAL A 637 39.20 -19.44 23.56
N ASP A 638 40.51 -19.27 23.32
CA ASP A 638 41.55 -19.44 24.34
C ASP A 638 41.33 -18.49 25.53
N GLU A 639 41.02 -17.23 25.24
CA GLU A 639 40.74 -16.22 26.27
C GLU A 639 39.43 -16.51 27.01
N ALA A 640 38.41 -17.04 26.34
CA ALA A 640 37.16 -17.45 26.96
C ALA A 640 37.35 -18.64 27.91
N LEU A 641 38.13 -19.63 27.51
CA LEU A 641 38.51 -20.77 28.35
C LEU A 641 39.25 -20.30 29.61
N ARG A 642 40.23 -19.40 29.43
CA ARG A 642 41.03 -18.83 30.52
C ARG A 642 40.20 -17.99 31.49
N SER A 643 39.44 -17.03 30.97
CA SER A 643 38.66 -16.07 31.77
C SER A 643 37.52 -16.71 32.56
N ARG A 644 36.97 -17.83 32.07
CA ARG A 644 35.90 -18.60 32.72
C ARG A 644 36.41 -19.75 33.60
N GLY A 645 37.73 -19.91 33.72
CA GLY A 645 38.34 -20.95 34.54
C GLY A 645 38.00 -22.37 34.08
N ILE A 646 37.80 -22.57 32.78
CA ILE A 646 37.53 -23.88 32.21
C ILE A 646 38.86 -24.64 32.15
N ILE A 647 39.01 -25.67 32.99
CA ILE A 647 40.23 -26.46 33.09
C ILE A 647 40.26 -27.46 31.94
N VAL A 648 41.18 -27.27 31.01
CA VAL A 648 41.38 -28.12 29.84
C VAL A 648 42.46 -29.17 30.16
N PRO A 649 42.16 -30.50 30.12
CA PRO A 649 43.18 -31.53 30.29
C PRO A 649 44.34 -31.40 29.29
N ALA A 650 45.54 -31.85 29.69
CA ALA A 650 46.79 -31.61 28.96
C ALA A 650 46.90 -32.30 27.58
N SER A 651 46.04 -33.28 27.26
CA SER A 651 46.08 -34.00 25.97
C SER A 651 44.76 -34.69 25.65
N GLY A 652 44.43 -34.79 24.35
CA GLY A 652 43.30 -35.60 23.85
C GLY A 652 41.95 -34.88 23.87
N LEU A 653 41.97 -33.54 23.94
CA LEU A 653 40.76 -32.72 23.94
C LEU A 653 40.34 -32.39 22.50
N THR A 654 39.07 -32.55 22.21
CA THR A 654 38.49 -32.22 20.91
C THR A 654 37.91 -30.81 20.91
N TRP A 655 37.72 -30.22 19.73
CA TRP A 655 36.97 -28.97 19.62
C TRP A 655 35.54 -29.13 20.13
N TRP A 656 34.90 -30.30 20.01
CA TRP A 656 33.56 -30.53 20.56
C TRP A 656 33.51 -30.48 22.09
N ASP A 657 34.55 -30.97 22.78
CA ASP A 657 34.67 -30.83 24.24
C ASP A 657 34.73 -29.35 24.66
N VAL A 658 35.44 -28.51 23.88
CA VAL A 658 35.51 -27.06 24.11
C VAL A 658 34.14 -26.40 23.91
N VAL A 659 33.40 -26.79 22.86
CA VAL A 659 32.07 -26.26 22.56
C VAL A 659 31.12 -26.52 23.72
N ASP A 660 31.04 -27.77 24.18
CA ASP A 660 30.15 -28.17 25.27
C ASP A 660 30.54 -27.46 26.58
N ALA A 661 31.83 -27.40 26.91
CA ALA A 661 32.31 -26.72 28.14
C ALA A 661 32.04 -25.20 28.15
N LEU A 662 32.16 -24.53 26.99
CA LEU A 662 31.84 -23.12 26.86
C LEU A 662 30.33 -22.87 26.96
N PHE A 663 29.53 -23.71 26.31
CA PHE A 663 28.08 -23.59 26.34
C PHE A 663 27.50 -23.79 27.74
N GLU A 664 27.97 -24.80 28.49
CA GLU A 664 27.57 -25.05 29.88
C GLU A 664 27.88 -23.85 30.81
N ARG A 665 28.86 -23.03 30.46
CA ARG A 665 29.21 -21.80 31.19
C ARG A 665 28.48 -20.56 30.67
N GLY A 666 27.54 -20.70 29.73
CA GLY A 666 26.79 -19.60 29.12
C GLY A 666 27.62 -18.74 28.17
N ALA A 667 28.70 -19.29 27.58
CA ALA A 667 29.55 -18.62 26.60
C ALA A 667 29.11 -18.96 25.16
N GLU A 668 27.87 -18.61 24.80
CA GLU A 668 27.25 -19.06 23.55
C GLU A 668 28.03 -18.62 22.30
N ARG A 669 28.50 -17.37 22.27
CA ARG A 669 29.28 -16.83 21.14
C ARG A 669 30.57 -17.61 20.96
N GLU A 670 31.31 -17.82 22.04
CA GLU A 670 32.60 -18.48 22.02
C GLU A 670 32.46 -19.98 21.74
N ALA A 671 31.36 -20.61 22.19
CA ALA A 671 30.99 -21.96 21.79
C ALA A 671 30.74 -22.08 20.28
N ILE A 672 30.08 -21.09 19.65
CA ILE A 672 29.92 -21.05 18.19
C ILE A 672 31.28 -20.92 17.48
N LEU A 673 32.18 -20.07 17.99
CA LEU A 673 33.54 -19.93 17.43
C LEU A 673 34.31 -21.25 17.51
N ALA A 674 34.26 -21.94 18.65
CA ALA A 674 34.86 -23.26 18.81
C ALA A 674 34.22 -24.29 17.86
N GLN A 675 32.90 -24.25 17.66
CA GLN A 675 32.19 -25.21 16.82
C GLN A 675 32.60 -25.09 15.35
N ARG A 676 32.87 -23.88 14.84
CA ARG A 676 33.38 -23.66 13.48
C ARG A 676 34.68 -24.41 13.19
N ARG A 677 35.46 -24.74 14.24
CA ARG A 677 36.67 -25.55 14.16
C ARG A 677 36.40 -27.05 14.30
N ALA A 678 35.27 -27.43 14.89
CA ALA A 678 34.88 -28.83 15.10
C ALA A 678 34.23 -29.45 13.85
N VAL A 679 33.46 -28.66 13.09
CA VAL A 679 32.71 -29.13 11.91
C VAL A 679 33.61 -29.42 10.70
N PRO A 680 33.15 -30.23 9.72
CA PRO A 680 33.88 -30.47 8.47
C PRO A 680 34.15 -29.18 7.67
N LEU A 681 35.19 -29.22 6.83
CA LEU A 681 35.47 -28.25 5.78
C LEU A 681 35.35 -28.91 4.40
N LEU A 682 35.28 -28.11 3.34
CA LEU A 682 35.17 -28.61 1.97
C LEU A 682 36.32 -29.55 1.58
N GLU A 683 37.54 -29.26 2.05
CA GLU A 683 38.73 -30.09 1.78
C GLU A 683 38.66 -31.46 2.48
N ASP A 684 37.93 -31.57 3.59
CA ASP A 684 37.79 -32.82 4.34
C ASP A 684 37.00 -33.89 3.56
N LEU A 685 36.23 -33.50 2.53
CA LEU A 685 35.51 -34.44 1.67
C LEU A 685 36.46 -35.42 0.98
N GLN A 686 37.69 -34.99 0.68
CA GLN A 686 38.72 -35.86 0.07
C GLN A 686 39.08 -37.06 0.94
N LEU A 687 38.91 -36.93 2.27
CA LEU A 687 39.22 -37.98 3.24
C LEU A 687 38.22 -39.14 3.16
N VAL A 688 36.96 -38.85 2.80
CA VAL A 688 35.87 -39.84 2.77
C VAL A 688 35.54 -40.34 1.36
N LEU A 689 35.90 -39.59 0.31
CA LEU A 689 35.68 -40.01 -1.08
C LEU A 689 36.35 -41.34 -1.45
N ARG A 690 37.40 -41.73 -0.71
CA ARG A 690 38.14 -42.98 -0.88
C ARG A 690 37.80 -44.05 0.16
N ASP A 691 36.82 -43.81 1.02
CA ASP A 691 36.38 -44.78 2.02
C ASP A 691 35.71 -45.98 1.30
N ASP A 692 36.03 -47.19 1.76
CA ASP A 692 35.52 -48.45 1.20
C ASP A 692 33.98 -48.43 1.12
N ARG A 693 33.29 -47.77 2.05
CA ARG A 693 31.81 -47.65 2.03
C ARG A 693 31.30 -46.86 0.83
N ILE A 694 32.01 -45.80 0.43
CA ILE A 694 31.67 -44.98 -0.74
C ILE A 694 32.06 -45.71 -2.02
N VAL A 695 33.27 -46.27 -2.05
CA VAL A 695 33.83 -46.96 -3.22
C VAL A 695 33.03 -48.22 -3.55
N ASN A 696 32.57 -48.98 -2.56
CA ASN A 696 31.78 -50.19 -2.80
C ASN A 696 30.38 -49.88 -3.37
N ASN A 697 29.77 -48.75 -2.98
CA ASN A 697 28.43 -48.38 -3.43
C ASN A 697 28.43 -47.62 -4.77
N PHE A 698 29.47 -46.82 -5.03
CA PHE A 698 29.49 -45.88 -6.16
C PHE A 698 30.75 -45.96 -7.03
N GLY A 699 31.74 -46.80 -6.69
CA GLY A 699 33.04 -46.85 -7.36
C GLY A 699 33.04 -47.42 -8.79
N THR A 700 31.90 -47.95 -9.23
CA THR A 700 31.63 -48.40 -10.61
C THR A 700 30.70 -47.45 -11.39
N ALA A 701 30.13 -46.43 -10.73
CA ALA A 701 29.27 -45.45 -11.39
C ALA A 701 30.09 -44.58 -12.34
N MET A 702 29.71 -44.58 -13.62
CA MET A 702 30.39 -43.85 -14.69
C MET A 702 29.53 -42.69 -15.17
N ILE A 703 30.15 -41.56 -15.48
CA ILE A 703 29.49 -40.48 -16.22
C ILE A 703 29.49 -40.79 -17.71
N GLY A 704 28.67 -40.08 -18.51
CA GLY A 704 28.53 -40.33 -19.96
C GLY A 704 29.83 -40.25 -20.78
N THR A 705 30.91 -39.70 -20.22
CA THR A 705 32.25 -39.66 -20.83
C THR A 705 33.14 -40.88 -20.50
N GLY A 706 32.67 -41.82 -19.68
CA GLY A 706 33.40 -43.03 -19.28
C GLY A 706 34.34 -42.87 -18.06
N GLU A 707 34.38 -41.69 -17.43
CA GLU A 707 35.10 -41.43 -16.19
C GLU A 707 34.25 -41.83 -14.97
N LYS A 708 34.87 -42.27 -13.86
CA LYS A 708 34.13 -42.60 -12.63
C LYS A 708 33.61 -41.33 -11.98
N VAL A 709 32.36 -41.33 -11.52
CA VAL A 709 31.73 -40.15 -10.91
C VAL A 709 32.51 -39.67 -9.67
N ILE A 710 33.06 -40.60 -8.87
CA ILE A 710 33.89 -40.28 -7.70
C ILE A 710 35.16 -39.51 -8.10
N ASP A 711 35.85 -39.94 -9.16
CA ASP A 711 37.10 -39.30 -9.61
C ASP A 711 36.82 -37.89 -10.14
N VAL A 712 35.71 -37.73 -10.87
CA VAL A 712 35.21 -36.43 -11.34
C VAL A 712 34.91 -35.52 -10.15
N PHE A 713 34.18 -36.02 -9.16
CA PHE A 713 33.81 -35.24 -7.98
C PHE A 713 35.03 -34.82 -7.16
N ALA A 714 35.97 -35.74 -6.91
CA ALA A 714 37.22 -35.45 -6.22
C ALA A 714 38.03 -34.36 -6.95
N ARG A 715 38.15 -34.45 -8.29
CA ARG A 715 38.83 -33.42 -9.11
C ARG A 715 38.13 -32.07 -9.00
N MET A 716 36.79 -32.04 -9.02
CA MET A 716 36.01 -30.81 -8.91
C MET A 716 36.18 -30.15 -7.54
N ILE A 717 36.15 -30.91 -6.44
CA ILE A 717 36.38 -30.36 -5.09
C ILE A 717 37.78 -29.74 -4.97
N THR A 718 38.81 -30.39 -5.52
CA THR A 718 40.18 -29.82 -5.54
C THR A 718 40.23 -28.53 -6.35
N ALA A 719 39.60 -28.49 -7.52
CA ALA A 719 39.55 -27.30 -8.36
C ALA A 719 38.79 -26.15 -7.68
N VAL A 720 37.67 -26.44 -7.03
CA VAL A 720 36.87 -25.46 -6.27
C VAL A 720 37.66 -24.91 -5.08
N SER A 721 38.35 -25.76 -4.32
CA SER A 721 39.15 -25.32 -3.17
C SER A 721 40.29 -24.38 -3.59
N ALA A 722 40.91 -24.64 -4.75
CA ALA A 722 41.92 -23.75 -5.32
C ALA A 722 41.33 -22.43 -5.85
N ALA A 723 40.14 -22.47 -6.46
CA ALA A 723 39.49 -21.31 -7.08
C ALA A 723 38.76 -20.39 -6.10
N TYR A 724 38.25 -20.91 -4.99
CA TYR A 724 37.37 -20.18 -4.06
C TYR A 724 37.90 -20.22 -2.62
N PRO A 725 38.85 -19.33 -2.25
CA PRO A 725 39.47 -19.31 -0.93
C PRO A 725 38.51 -19.07 0.25
N LEU A 726 37.32 -18.54 0.00
CA LEU A 726 36.30 -18.30 1.04
C LEU A 726 35.61 -19.59 1.53
N LEU A 727 35.83 -20.74 0.87
CA LEU A 727 35.26 -22.03 1.24
C LEU A 727 36.25 -22.95 1.98
N THR A 728 37.52 -22.55 2.10
CA THR A 728 38.62 -23.44 2.54
C THR A 728 39.00 -23.29 4.00
N VAL A 729 38.43 -22.31 4.70
CA VAL A 729 38.71 -22.08 6.12
C VAL A 729 37.40 -21.99 6.92
N PRO A 730 37.45 -22.21 8.25
CA PRO A 730 36.29 -22.01 9.12
C PRO A 730 35.64 -20.63 8.93
N THR A 731 34.33 -20.54 9.13
CA THR A 731 33.56 -19.30 8.93
C THR A 731 34.17 -18.13 9.70
N ARG A 732 34.53 -17.08 8.96
CA ARG A 732 35.00 -15.79 9.50
C ARG A 732 34.00 -14.68 9.28
N PHE A 733 33.23 -14.78 8.19
CA PHE A 733 32.15 -13.85 7.90
C PHE A 733 30.88 -14.24 8.67
N ASP A 734 30.54 -13.47 9.69
CA ASP A 734 29.33 -13.65 10.47
C ASP A 734 28.51 -12.36 10.47
N ILE A 735 27.23 -12.49 10.16
CA ILE A 735 26.26 -11.39 10.23
C ILE A 735 25.83 -11.10 11.67
N GLY A 736 26.17 -11.97 12.63
CA GLY A 736 26.00 -11.76 14.06
C GLY A 736 24.54 -11.51 14.45
N ALA A 737 24.32 -10.42 15.18
CA ALA A 737 22.98 -9.99 15.63
C ALA A 737 22.25 -9.11 14.59
N ALA A 738 22.81 -8.92 13.39
CA ALA A 738 22.17 -8.12 12.36
C ALA A 738 20.82 -8.73 11.94
N ARG A 739 19.82 -7.86 11.86
CA ARG A 739 18.43 -8.20 11.53
C ARG A 739 18.08 -7.75 10.13
N VAL A 740 18.56 -6.58 9.70
CA VAL A 740 18.41 -6.10 8.32
C VAL A 740 19.79 -6.11 7.67
N VAL A 741 20.00 -7.06 6.76
CA VAL A 741 21.29 -7.31 6.12
C VAL A 741 21.18 -7.16 4.62
N SER A 742 22.11 -6.41 4.02
CA SER A 742 22.35 -6.40 2.58
C SER A 742 23.74 -6.97 2.28
N LEU A 743 23.78 -7.98 1.40
CA LEU A 743 24.99 -8.58 0.85
C LEU A 743 25.12 -8.19 -0.62
N ASP A 744 26.12 -7.35 -0.91
CA ASP A 744 26.50 -6.96 -2.27
C ASP A 744 27.45 -8.01 -2.86
N LEU A 745 27.04 -8.63 -3.97
CA LEU A 745 27.76 -9.68 -4.68
C LEU A 745 28.55 -9.19 -5.91
N ASP A 746 28.61 -7.88 -6.17
CA ASP A 746 29.24 -7.32 -7.39
C ASP A 746 30.69 -7.79 -7.60
N GLU A 747 31.50 -7.85 -6.54
CA GLU A 747 32.91 -8.28 -6.61
C GLU A 747 33.10 -9.81 -6.75
N VAL A 748 32.04 -10.62 -6.56
CA VAL A 748 32.10 -12.10 -6.55
C VAL A 748 31.25 -12.76 -7.65
N ALA A 749 30.39 -11.98 -8.31
CA ALA A 749 29.48 -12.42 -9.37
C ALA A 749 29.82 -11.74 -10.73
N PRO A 750 30.96 -12.08 -11.36
CA PRO A 750 31.35 -11.48 -12.65
C PRO A 750 30.36 -11.82 -13.78
N SER A 751 30.27 -10.94 -14.78
CA SER A 751 29.22 -11.00 -15.82
C SER A 751 29.48 -11.93 -17.00
N VAL A 752 30.72 -12.36 -17.24
CA VAL A 752 31.13 -12.94 -18.54
C VAL A 752 31.91 -14.25 -18.39
N GLY A 753 31.45 -15.29 -19.10
CA GLY A 753 32.10 -16.60 -19.24
C GLY A 753 31.52 -17.70 -18.34
N ASP A 754 31.73 -18.96 -18.72
CA ASP A 754 31.15 -20.12 -18.00
C ASP A 754 31.69 -20.26 -16.57
N PHE A 755 32.94 -19.87 -16.33
CA PHE A 755 33.50 -19.81 -14.97
C PHE A 755 32.81 -18.74 -14.12
N ALA A 756 32.44 -17.61 -14.72
CA ALA A 756 31.73 -16.52 -14.06
C ALA A 756 30.29 -16.91 -13.69
N ALA A 757 29.61 -17.69 -14.54
CA ALA A 757 28.30 -18.27 -14.25
C ALA A 757 28.34 -19.15 -12.99
N LYS A 758 29.34 -20.04 -12.88
CA LYS A 758 29.50 -20.91 -11.71
C LYS A 758 29.84 -20.12 -10.43
N SER A 759 30.72 -19.12 -10.53
CA SER A 759 31.05 -18.21 -9.41
C SER A 759 29.82 -17.45 -8.91
N THR A 760 29.00 -16.94 -9.84
CA THR A 760 27.75 -16.23 -9.54
C THR A 760 26.76 -17.15 -8.82
N ALA A 761 26.52 -18.35 -9.35
CA ALA A 761 25.63 -19.33 -8.76
C ALA A 761 26.01 -19.67 -7.31
N MET A 762 27.30 -19.96 -7.10
CA MET A 762 27.86 -20.28 -5.79
C MET A 762 27.69 -19.10 -4.83
N SER A 763 27.97 -17.87 -5.29
CA SER A 763 27.85 -16.65 -4.47
C SER A 763 26.42 -16.41 -4.02
N TYR A 764 25.42 -16.60 -4.90
CA TYR A 764 24.00 -16.52 -4.53
C TYR A 764 23.62 -17.56 -3.47
N MET A 765 24.02 -18.83 -3.64
CA MET A 765 23.72 -19.88 -2.66
C MET A 765 24.37 -19.60 -1.30
N LEU A 766 25.62 -19.13 -1.28
CA LEU A 766 26.32 -18.79 -0.05
C LEU A 766 25.75 -17.55 0.63
N ALA A 767 25.39 -16.52 -0.14
CA ALA A 767 24.73 -15.34 0.40
C ALA A 767 23.40 -15.71 1.06
N ARG A 768 22.56 -16.47 0.35
CA ARG A 768 21.29 -17.01 0.87
C ARG A 768 21.50 -17.85 2.12
N TYR A 769 22.51 -18.71 2.14
CA TYR A 769 22.85 -19.51 3.31
C TYR A 769 23.23 -18.64 4.50
N ALA A 770 24.18 -17.72 4.31
CA ALA A 770 24.67 -16.84 5.36
C ALA A 770 23.57 -15.97 5.97
N THR A 771 22.63 -15.47 5.16
CA THR A 771 21.58 -14.55 5.63
C THR A 771 20.27 -15.22 6.04
N ALA A 772 19.94 -16.38 5.48
CA ALA A 772 18.59 -16.96 5.60
C ALA A 772 18.56 -18.43 6.07
N ARG A 773 19.69 -19.06 6.43
CA ARG A 773 19.68 -20.46 6.95
C ARG A 773 18.74 -20.65 8.13
N ASP A 774 18.66 -19.66 9.01
CA ASP A 774 17.83 -19.71 10.23
C ASP A 774 16.33 -19.56 9.96
N PHE A 775 15.91 -19.04 8.80
CA PHE A 775 14.52 -18.65 8.56
C PHE A 775 13.54 -19.84 8.58
N TYR A 776 14.06 -21.05 8.34
CA TYR A 776 13.31 -22.29 8.07
C TYR A 776 13.42 -23.32 9.21
N LEU A 777 13.82 -22.90 10.41
CA LEU A 777 13.88 -23.76 11.60
C LEU A 777 12.48 -23.96 12.23
N ASN A 778 12.06 -25.22 12.52
CA ASN A 778 10.80 -25.56 13.20
C ASN A 778 10.99 -26.23 14.57
N GLU A 779 9.90 -26.50 15.28
CA GLU A 779 9.95 -27.23 16.54
C GLU A 779 10.27 -28.72 16.36
N ASP A 780 9.92 -29.33 15.23
CA ASP A 780 10.15 -30.75 14.97
C ASP A 780 11.64 -31.10 14.99
N ILE A 781 12.50 -30.20 14.50
CA ILE A 781 13.96 -30.38 14.53
C ILE A 781 14.55 -30.31 15.94
N VAL A 782 13.86 -29.75 16.95
CA VAL A 782 14.39 -29.66 18.33
C VAL A 782 14.70 -31.05 18.89
N ASN A 783 13.95 -32.07 18.47
CA ASN A 783 14.19 -33.45 18.88
C ASN A 783 15.48 -34.04 18.29
N LEU A 784 15.96 -33.50 17.17
CA LEU A 784 17.22 -33.88 16.51
C LEU A 784 18.44 -33.21 17.15
N ILE A 785 18.23 -32.19 17.99
CA ILE A 785 19.29 -31.44 18.67
C ILE A 785 19.73 -32.20 19.93
N PRO A 786 21.04 -32.24 20.26
CA PRO A 786 21.52 -32.88 21.49
C PRO A 786 20.93 -32.26 22.76
N ASP A 787 20.68 -33.08 23.78
CA ASP A 787 19.93 -32.72 25.00
C ASP A 787 20.40 -31.43 25.67
N LEU A 788 21.73 -31.25 25.78
CA LEU A 788 22.36 -30.09 26.38
C LEU A 788 21.86 -28.76 25.76
N TYR A 789 21.58 -28.74 24.45
CA TYR A 789 21.27 -27.53 23.69
C TYR A 789 19.77 -27.34 23.40
N ARG A 790 18.92 -28.34 23.71
CA ARG A 790 17.51 -28.37 23.28
C ARG A 790 16.72 -27.15 23.74
N GLU A 791 16.89 -26.73 24.99
CA GLU A 791 16.12 -25.60 25.54
C GLU A 791 16.53 -24.25 24.94
N HIS A 792 17.83 -24.06 24.73
CA HIS A 792 18.36 -22.89 24.02
C HIS A 792 17.74 -22.79 22.62
N HIS A 793 17.79 -23.88 21.85
CA HIS A 793 17.23 -23.89 20.50
C HIS A 793 15.72 -23.79 20.48
N ARG A 794 15.00 -24.43 21.42
CA ARG A 794 13.54 -24.29 21.54
C ARG A 794 13.15 -22.81 21.70
N THR A 795 13.82 -22.09 22.58
CA THR A 795 13.59 -20.65 22.78
C THR A 795 13.95 -19.83 21.54
N ARG A 796 15.11 -20.10 20.93
CA ARG A 796 15.58 -19.40 19.72
C ARG A 796 14.65 -19.63 18.53
N ILE A 797 14.24 -20.87 18.28
CA ILE A 797 13.38 -21.27 17.16
C ILE A 797 12.00 -20.64 17.32
N ARG A 798 11.41 -20.67 18.53
CA ARG A 798 10.13 -20.00 18.79
C ARG A 798 10.18 -18.52 18.41
N ARG A 799 11.21 -17.80 18.85
CA ARG A 799 11.42 -16.39 18.50
C ARG A 799 11.57 -16.17 17.00
N ILE A 800 12.32 -17.05 16.32
CA ILE A 800 12.51 -16.97 14.86
C ILE A 800 11.18 -17.21 14.14
N ARG A 801 10.38 -18.20 14.53
CA ARG A 801 9.08 -18.50 13.91
C ARG A 801 8.11 -17.33 14.01
N GLU A 802 8.08 -16.68 15.16
CA GLU A 802 7.21 -15.53 15.43
C GLU A 802 7.76 -14.23 14.81
N THR A 803 9.03 -14.20 14.37
CA THR A 803 9.63 -13.04 13.71
C THR A 803 9.32 -13.07 12.21
N PRO A 804 8.68 -12.04 11.66
CA PRO A 804 8.47 -11.88 10.22
C PRO A 804 9.80 -11.76 9.47
N LYS A 805 9.89 -12.43 8.33
CA LYS A 805 11.12 -12.49 7.52
C LYS A 805 10.88 -11.98 6.11
N ARG A 806 11.89 -11.36 5.51
CA ARG A 806 11.89 -10.95 4.11
C ARG A 806 13.20 -11.34 3.45
N LEU A 807 13.12 -11.98 2.29
CA LEU A 807 14.25 -12.40 1.47
C LEU A 807 14.11 -11.77 0.08
N VAL A 808 15.06 -10.92 -0.28
CA VAL A 808 15.05 -10.14 -1.52
C VAL A 808 16.22 -10.58 -2.40
N TYR A 809 15.92 -10.94 -3.65
CA TYR A 809 16.91 -11.17 -4.69
C TYR A 809 16.82 -10.03 -5.71
N ASP A 810 17.75 -9.08 -5.64
CA ASP A 810 17.94 -8.08 -6.71
C ASP A 810 18.80 -8.66 -7.84
N GLU A 811 18.61 -8.13 -9.04
CA GLU A 811 19.22 -8.61 -10.29
C GLU A 811 19.06 -10.12 -10.52
N PHE A 812 17.85 -10.65 -10.26
CA PHE A 812 17.53 -12.08 -10.34
C PHE A 812 17.85 -12.71 -11.70
N HIS A 813 17.88 -11.92 -12.78
CA HIS A 813 18.35 -12.34 -14.12
C HIS A 813 19.72 -13.02 -14.14
N ARG A 814 20.60 -12.69 -13.19
CA ARG A 814 21.94 -13.27 -13.06
C ARG A 814 21.93 -14.76 -12.70
N THR A 815 20.79 -15.28 -12.23
CA THR A 815 20.60 -16.70 -11.92
C THR A 815 20.20 -17.55 -13.13
N SER A 816 19.96 -16.94 -14.30
CA SER A 816 19.48 -17.64 -15.51
C SER A 816 20.35 -18.79 -15.98
N VAL A 817 21.66 -18.68 -15.78
CA VAL A 817 22.67 -19.69 -16.14
C VAL A 817 22.90 -20.73 -15.03
N ALA A 818 22.14 -20.67 -13.93
CA ALA A 818 22.35 -21.46 -12.72
C ALA A 818 21.05 -22.15 -12.25
N PRO A 819 20.67 -23.29 -12.85
CA PRO A 819 19.42 -23.99 -12.54
C PRO A 819 19.26 -24.34 -11.06
N GLN A 820 20.34 -24.72 -10.37
CA GLN A 820 20.34 -25.09 -8.95
C GLN A 820 19.92 -23.93 -8.04
N VAL A 821 20.28 -22.69 -8.40
CA VAL A 821 19.86 -21.48 -7.67
C VAL A 821 18.36 -21.27 -7.85
N ARG A 822 17.87 -21.42 -9.08
CA ARG A 822 16.43 -21.28 -9.38
C ARG A 822 15.59 -22.34 -8.68
N GLU A 823 16.07 -23.58 -8.60
CA GLU A 823 15.43 -24.65 -7.84
C GLU A 823 15.35 -24.32 -6.35
N GLN A 824 16.44 -23.82 -5.75
CA GLN A 824 16.42 -23.36 -4.36
C GLN A 824 15.43 -22.21 -4.14
N VAL A 825 15.37 -21.24 -5.04
CA VAL A 825 14.40 -20.14 -4.96
C VAL A 825 12.96 -20.65 -5.09
N MET A 826 12.71 -21.64 -5.96
CA MET A 826 11.38 -22.26 -6.06
C MET A 826 10.96 -22.97 -4.77
N ILE A 827 11.90 -23.65 -4.08
CA ILE A 827 11.65 -24.22 -2.76
C ILE A 827 11.31 -23.11 -1.77
N ASP A 828 12.11 -22.03 -1.75
CA ASP A 828 11.87 -20.88 -0.89
C ASP A 828 10.45 -20.32 -1.14
N MET A 829 10.03 -20.15 -2.40
CA MET A 829 8.69 -19.66 -2.77
C MET A 829 7.58 -20.59 -2.29
N ARG A 830 7.69 -21.90 -2.54
CA ARG A 830 6.65 -22.88 -2.18
C ARG A 830 6.52 -23.08 -0.68
N GLU A 831 7.64 -23.03 0.05
CA GLU A 831 7.65 -23.26 1.50
C GLU A 831 7.56 -21.98 2.32
N GLY A 832 7.95 -20.82 1.77
CA GLY A 832 8.09 -19.55 2.49
C GLY A 832 6.85 -19.15 3.27
N ARG A 833 5.65 -19.45 2.74
CA ARG A 833 4.37 -19.27 3.44
C ARG A 833 4.33 -19.95 4.81
N LYS A 834 4.77 -21.21 4.90
CA LYS A 834 4.76 -22.00 6.15
C LYS A 834 5.66 -21.36 7.22
N TRP A 835 6.61 -20.56 6.79
CA TRP A 835 7.68 -19.99 7.61
C TRP A 835 7.54 -18.48 7.84
N GLY A 836 6.50 -17.86 7.27
CA GLY A 836 6.30 -16.41 7.32
C GLY A 836 7.41 -15.63 6.61
N VAL A 837 7.94 -16.19 5.51
CA VAL A 837 9.00 -15.57 4.70
C VAL A 837 8.38 -14.88 3.49
N HIS A 838 8.56 -13.56 3.43
CA HIS A 838 8.22 -12.73 2.28
C HIS A 838 9.36 -12.79 1.25
N ILE A 839 9.08 -13.31 0.06
CA ILE A 839 10.07 -13.45 -1.01
C ILE A 839 9.83 -12.40 -2.07
N VAL A 840 10.91 -11.74 -2.48
CA VAL A 840 10.90 -10.71 -3.52
C VAL A 840 11.94 -11.04 -4.56
N LEU A 841 11.52 -11.22 -5.81
CA LEU A 841 12.40 -11.47 -6.96
C LEU A 841 12.33 -10.27 -7.90
N ALA A 842 13.43 -9.54 -8.05
CA ALA A 842 13.48 -8.36 -8.90
C ALA A 842 14.33 -8.60 -10.15
N SER A 843 13.72 -8.44 -11.33
CA SER A 843 14.40 -8.64 -12.61
C SER A 843 14.02 -7.62 -13.68
N GLN A 844 14.85 -7.56 -14.71
CA GLN A 844 14.70 -6.66 -15.86
C GLN A 844 14.12 -7.36 -17.09
N LEU A 845 14.22 -8.69 -17.17
CA LEU A 845 13.72 -9.49 -18.29
C LEU A 845 12.54 -10.35 -17.85
N LEU A 846 11.59 -10.53 -18.77
CA LEU A 846 10.37 -11.31 -18.53
C LEU A 846 10.67 -12.81 -18.41
N ASP A 847 11.61 -13.31 -19.21
CA ASP A 847 12.04 -14.72 -19.24
C ASP A 847 12.69 -15.22 -17.95
N ASP A 848 13.07 -14.30 -17.05
CA ASP A 848 13.57 -14.67 -15.73
C ASP A 848 12.49 -15.20 -14.80
N PHE A 849 11.22 -15.00 -15.16
CA PHE A 849 10.07 -15.50 -14.45
C PHE A 849 9.42 -16.64 -15.25
N PRO A 850 9.84 -17.90 -15.06
CA PRO A 850 9.18 -19.05 -15.66
C PRO A 850 7.72 -19.16 -15.19
N PRO A 851 6.83 -19.83 -15.95
CA PRO A 851 5.41 -19.93 -15.60
C PRO A 851 5.15 -20.47 -14.20
N GLU A 852 5.98 -21.41 -13.73
CA GLU A 852 5.90 -21.95 -12.37
C GLU A 852 6.07 -20.89 -11.27
N MET A 853 6.94 -19.89 -11.48
CA MET A 853 7.14 -18.77 -10.55
C MET A 853 5.95 -17.83 -10.57
N ILE A 854 5.42 -17.53 -11.76
CA ILE A 854 4.26 -16.64 -11.94
C ILE A 854 3.03 -17.24 -11.28
N ASN A 855 2.80 -18.55 -11.45
CA ASN A 855 1.63 -19.25 -10.91
C ASN A 855 1.57 -19.28 -9.37
N VAL A 856 2.71 -19.16 -8.69
CA VAL A 856 2.76 -19.11 -7.23
C VAL A 856 2.90 -17.68 -6.69
N ALA A 857 3.15 -16.70 -7.56
CA ALA A 857 3.29 -15.31 -7.15
C ALA A 857 1.95 -14.73 -6.70
N THR A 858 1.98 -14.02 -5.58
CA THR A 858 0.81 -13.33 -5.02
C THR A 858 0.84 -11.84 -5.32
N GLY A 859 1.98 -11.30 -5.75
CA GLY A 859 2.15 -9.91 -6.16
C GLY A 859 3.03 -9.82 -7.40
N ILE A 860 2.56 -9.06 -8.39
CA ILE A 860 3.28 -8.74 -9.62
C ILE A 860 3.36 -7.22 -9.71
N TRP A 861 4.58 -6.70 -9.69
CA TRP A 861 4.88 -5.26 -9.62
C TRP A 861 5.64 -4.85 -10.87
N ILE A 862 5.01 -4.10 -11.75
CA ILE A 862 5.52 -3.77 -13.08
C ILE A 862 5.79 -2.27 -13.16
N MET A 863 7.04 -1.87 -13.36
CA MET A 863 7.40 -0.45 -13.40
C MET A 863 7.48 0.14 -14.81
N GLY A 864 7.32 -0.72 -15.82
CA GLY A 864 7.29 -0.33 -17.22
C GLY A 864 7.87 -1.41 -18.11
N VAL A 865 7.84 -1.13 -19.41
CA VAL A 865 8.39 -2.00 -20.46
C VAL A 865 9.56 -1.31 -21.15
N ALA A 866 10.45 -2.11 -21.74
CA ALA A 866 11.62 -1.57 -22.45
C ALA A 866 11.22 -0.77 -23.70
N ASN A 867 10.20 -1.26 -24.42
CA ASN A 867 9.56 -0.57 -25.53
C ASN A 867 8.04 -0.89 -25.52
N ALA A 868 7.22 -0.04 -26.14
CA ALA A 868 5.76 -0.21 -26.17
C ALA A 868 5.29 -1.47 -26.93
N GLY A 869 6.12 -2.01 -27.84
CA GLY A 869 5.83 -3.26 -28.56
C GLY A 869 5.80 -4.49 -27.65
N ASN A 870 6.61 -4.48 -26.58
CA ASN A 870 6.68 -5.58 -25.62
C ASN A 870 5.53 -5.59 -24.60
N ALA A 871 4.68 -4.56 -24.57
CA ALA A 871 3.59 -4.45 -23.59
C ALA A 871 2.59 -5.59 -23.66
N ARG A 872 2.28 -6.06 -24.88
CA ARG A 872 1.35 -7.17 -25.11
C ARG A 872 1.88 -8.48 -24.55
N GLU A 873 3.15 -8.79 -24.79
CA GLU A 873 3.81 -9.99 -24.27
C GLU A 873 3.81 -10.01 -22.73
N VAL A 874 4.12 -8.87 -22.11
CA VAL A 874 4.08 -8.71 -20.65
C VAL A 874 2.65 -8.87 -20.11
N ALA A 875 1.65 -8.29 -20.79
CA ALA A 875 0.25 -8.42 -20.43
C ALA A 875 -0.24 -9.87 -20.53
N GLU A 876 0.09 -10.58 -21.62
CA GLU A 876 -0.27 -11.99 -21.80
C GLU A 876 0.44 -12.88 -20.75
N ARG A 877 1.71 -12.62 -20.44
CA ARG A 877 2.49 -13.44 -19.50
C ARG A 877 2.05 -13.30 -18.04
N PHE A 878 1.60 -12.11 -17.64
CA PHE A 878 1.12 -11.84 -16.27
C PHE A 878 -0.41 -11.82 -16.15
N ASP A 879 -1.13 -12.14 -17.24
CA ASP A 879 -2.60 -12.17 -17.30
C ASP A 879 -3.22 -10.82 -16.89
N LEU A 880 -2.75 -9.75 -17.52
CA LEU A 880 -3.20 -8.37 -17.25
C LEU A 880 -4.40 -8.00 -18.13
N SER A 881 -5.20 -7.04 -17.65
CA SER A 881 -6.31 -6.49 -18.45
C SER A 881 -5.85 -5.72 -19.69
N ARG A 882 -6.78 -5.47 -20.63
CA ARG A 882 -6.52 -4.62 -21.80
C ARG A 882 -6.18 -3.19 -21.40
N THR A 883 -6.85 -2.69 -20.35
CA THR A 883 -6.55 -1.38 -19.79
C THR A 883 -5.15 -1.33 -19.18
N ALA A 884 -4.74 -2.36 -18.45
CA ALA A 884 -3.37 -2.51 -17.98
C ALA A 884 -2.35 -2.53 -19.13
N GLU A 885 -2.62 -3.24 -20.23
CA GLU A 885 -1.75 -3.22 -21.43
C GLU A 885 -1.57 -1.79 -21.98
N SER A 886 -2.64 -1.01 -22.06
CA SER A 886 -2.58 0.40 -22.48
C SER A 886 -1.73 1.24 -21.53
N ILE A 887 -1.86 1.02 -20.22
CA ILE A 887 -1.06 1.68 -19.18
C ILE A 887 0.43 1.38 -19.33
N LEU A 888 0.78 0.12 -19.60
CA LEU A 888 2.17 -0.30 -19.86
C LEU A 888 2.78 0.48 -21.02
N LYS A 889 2.00 0.75 -22.08
CA LYS A 889 2.47 1.46 -23.28
C LYS A 889 2.69 2.95 -23.07
N HIS A 890 1.81 3.60 -22.31
CA HIS A 890 1.68 5.07 -22.35
C HIS A 890 2.02 5.78 -21.03
N HIS A 891 1.90 5.09 -19.90
CA HIS A 891 1.88 5.75 -18.58
C HIS A 891 3.04 5.36 -17.67
N LEU A 892 3.68 4.20 -17.88
CA LEU A 892 4.82 3.73 -17.07
C LEU A 892 6.17 4.28 -17.58
N ASN A 893 6.32 5.59 -17.48
CA ASN A 893 7.47 6.33 -18.03
C ASN A 893 8.72 6.32 -17.12
N GLY A 894 8.62 5.77 -15.90
CA GLY A 894 9.69 5.78 -14.88
C GLY A 894 9.65 7.02 -13.98
N PRO A 895 10.63 7.18 -13.07
CA PRO A 895 10.63 8.25 -12.05
C PRO A 895 10.71 9.66 -12.65
N GLY A 896 9.87 10.57 -12.16
CA GLY A 896 9.89 11.99 -12.53
C GLY A 896 9.37 12.92 -11.42
N PRO A 897 9.12 14.21 -11.70
CA PRO A 897 8.62 15.18 -10.70
C PRO A 897 7.25 14.82 -10.08
N GLY A 898 6.49 13.98 -10.77
CA GLY A 898 5.22 13.42 -10.29
C GLY A 898 5.37 12.15 -9.44
N GLY A 899 6.59 11.63 -9.24
CA GLY A 899 6.82 10.32 -8.63
C GLY A 899 7.15 9.24 -9.68
N ALA A 900 7.23 7.98 -9.23
CA ALA A 900 7.52 6.81 -10.05
C ALA A 900 6.24 5.96 -10.24
N PRO A 901 5.61 5.98 -11.43
CA PRO A 901 4.43 5.19 -11.70
C PRO A 901 4.78 3.70 -11.85
N PHE A 902 3.87 2.83 -11.43
CA PHE A 902 3.95 1.38 -11.61
C PHE A 902 2.55 0.80 -11.72
N LEU A 903 2.43 -0.35 -12.37
CA LEU A 903 1.24 -1.19 -12.36
C LEU A 903 1.46 -2.30 -11.32
N VAL A 904 0.43 -2.62 -10.57
CA VAL A 904 0.46 -3.72 -9.61
C VAL A 904 -0.72 -4.65 -9.81
N LYS A 905 -0.47 -5.96 -9.76
CA LYS A 905 -1.48 -7.02 -9.67
C LYS A 905 -1.22 -7.82 -8.39
N ILE A 906 -2.17 -7.84 -7.44
CA ILE A 906 -2.03 -8.54 -6.16
C ILE A 906 -3.22 -9.49 -5.96
N GLN A 907 -2.93 -10.73 -5.58
CA GLN A 907 -3.94 -11.67 -5.11
C GLN A 907 -4.17 -11.51 -3.61
N LEU A 908 -5.37 -11.08 -3.23
CA LEU A 908 -5.83 -11.00 -1.84
C LEU A 908 -6.95 -12.01 -1.59
N ARG A 909 -7.33 -12.19 -0.31
CA ARG A 909 -8.47 -13.03 0.08
C ARG A 909 -9.82 -12.49 -0.41
N ASP A 910 -9.94 -11.18 -0.63
CA ASP A 910 -11.14 -10.54 -1.19
C ASP A 910 -11.11 -10.44 -2.72
N GLY A 911 -10.15 -11.11 -3.37
CA GLY A 911 -10.04 -11.21 -4.83
C GLY A 911 -8.74 -10.62 -5.37
N GLN A 912 -8.66 -10.57 -6.69
CA GLN A 912 -7.54 -9.97 -7.40
C GLN A 912 -7.69 -8.45 -7.45
N HIS A 913 -6.60 -7.74 -7.19
CA HIS A 913 -6.51 -6.28 -7.30
C HIS A 913 -5.53 -5.92 -8.41
N GLU A 914 -5.90 -5.01 -9.32
CA GLU A 914 -5.05 -4.52 -10.41
C GLU A 914 -5.16 -2.99 -10.53
N HIS A 915 -4.06 -2.29 -10.25
CA HIS A 915 -4.06 -0.82 -10.16
C HIS A 915 -2.81 -0.19 -10.80
N MET A 916 -2.99 0.99 -11.38
CA MET A 916 -1.88 1.90 -11.66
C MET A 916 -1.68 2.85 -10.48
N LEU A 917 -0.52 2.77 -9.86
CA LEU A 917 -0.16 3.57 -8.70
C LEU A 917 1.11 4.37 -8.96
N VAL A 918 1.36 5.35 -8.10
CA VAL A 918 2.53 6.22 -8.15
C VAL A 918 3.22 6.21 -6.80
N ASN A 919 4.50 5.82 -6.80
CA ASN A 919 5.37 5.99 -5.64
C ASN A 919 5.92 7.42 -5.61
N THR A 920 5.47 8.22 -4.65
CA THR A 920 5.89 9.62 -4.50
C THR A 920 6.80 9.74 -3.28
N LEU A 921 8.10 9.86 -3.51
CA LEU A 921 9.08 10.06 -2.43
C LEU A 921 9.12 11.52 -2.02
N SER A 922 9.24 11.77 -0.71
CA SER A 922 9.65 13.09 -0.24
C SER A 922 11.09 13.41 -0.70
N PRO A 923 11.49 14.69 -0.78
CA PRO A 923 12.86 15.04 -1.16
C PRO A 923 13.92 14.44 -0.22
N VAL A 924 13.60 14.26 1.07
CA VAL A 924 14.48 13.61 2.06
C VAL A 924 14.67 12.12 1.72
N GLU A 925 13.59 11.40 1.40
CA GLU A 925 13.67 10.00 1.00
C GLU A 925 14.40 9.83 -0.33
N ALA A 926 14.13 10.69 -1.31
CA ALA A 926 14.82 10.65 -2.59
C ALA A 926 16.34 10.83 -2.40
N TRP A 927 16.76 11.74 -1.51
CA TRP A 927 18.16 11.88 -1.11
C TRP A 927 18.69 10.69 -0.30
N ALA A 928 17.88 10.04 0.54
CA ALA A 928 18.31 8.87 1.29
C ALA A 928 18.52 7.64 0.38
N PHE A 929 17.64 7.47 -0.60
CA PHE A 929 17.63 6.32 -1.51
C PHE A 929 18.39 6.54 -2.81
N SER A 930 18.91 7.74 -3.08
CA SER A 930 19.72 7.98 -4.28
C SER A 930 20.98 7.10 -4.25
N THR A 931 21.17 6.35 -5.34
CA THR A 931 22.32 5.48 -5.61
C THR A 931 23.25 6.07 -6.67
N THR A 932 22.95 7.28 -7.16
CA THR A 932 23.82 7.98 -8.11
C THR A 932 25.16 8.29 -7.45
N ALA A 933 26.27 8.05 -8.14
CA ALA A 933 27.61 8.21 -7.59
C ALA A 933 27.88 9.65 -7.10
N GLU A 934 27.49 10.66 -7.89
CA GLU A 934 27.63 12.07 -7.52
C GLU A 934 26.85 12.44 -6.25
N ASP A 935 25.59 11.99 -6.18
CA ASP A 935 24.70 12.27 -5.04
C ASP A 935 25.21 11.56 -3.79
N THR A 936 25.64 10.31 -3.92
CA THR A 936 26.20 9.51 -2.83
C THR A 936 27.45 10.15 -2.26
N GLU A 937 28.36 10.63 -3.11
CA GLU A 937 29.59 11.28 -2.66
C GLU A 937 29.33 12.63 -2.00
N LEU A 938 28.44 13.45 -2.57
CA LEU A 938 28.02 14.71 -1.96
C LEU A 938 27.38 14.49 -0.59
N ARG A 939 26.43 13.53 -0.51
CA ARG A 939 25.73 13.15 0.73
C ARG A 939 26.72 12.66 1.78
N ARG A 940 27.65 11.77 1.43
CA ARG A 940 28.67 11.22 2.33
C ARG A 940 29.54 12.31 2.95
N ARG A 941 30.00 13.28 2.15
CA ARG A 941 30.79 14.42 2.65
C ARG A 941 29.99 15.30 3.61
N LEU A 942 28.72 15.57 3.31
CA LEU A 942 27.85 16.34 4.20
C LEU A 942 27.51 15.58 5.49
N TYR A 943 27.30 14.27 5.44
CA TYR A 943 27.03 13.44 6.62
C TYR A 943 28.18 13.52 7.62
N ALA A 944 29.43 13.52 7.14
CA ALA A 944 30.61 13.64 7.97
C ALA A 944 30.75 15.01 8.67
N ILE A 945 30.17 16.07 8.10
CA ILE A 945 30.30 17.45 8.61
C ILE A 945 29.12 17.84 9.49
N LEU A 946 27.89 17.58 9.03
CA LEU A 946 26.65 18.08 9.63
C LEU A 946 25.89 17.00 10.41
N GLY A 947 26.27 15.74 10.24
CA GLY A 947 25.44 14.59 10.61
C GLY A 947 24.36 14.30 9.56
N PRO A 948 23.81 13.07 9.53
CA PRO A 948 22.96 12.62 8.42
C PRO A 948 21.62 13.35 8.29
N LYS A 949 20.94 13.59 9.42
CA LYS A 949 19.62 14.25 9.49
C LYS A 949 19.67 15.66 8.91
N GLU A 950 20.59 16.49 9.41
CA GLU A 950 20.73 17.88 8.95
C GLU A 950 21.23 17.96 7.51
N ALA A 951 22.15 17.07 7.10
CA ALA A 951 22.61 16.98 5.72
C ALA A 951 21.46 16.67 4.74
N ARG A 952 20.62 15.67 5.03
CA ARG A 952 19.44 15.35 4.20
C ARG A 952 18.48 16.54 4.15
N ARG A 953 18.22 17.20 5.28
CA ARG A 953 17.35 18.38 5.34
C ARG A 953 17.83 19.51 4.43
N ARG A 954 19.12 19.84 4.46
CA ARG A 954 19.71 20.89 3.60
C ARG A 954 19.74 20.49 2.13
N LEU A 955 20.07 19.24 1.84
CA LEU A 955 20.04 18.69 0.48
C LEU A 955 18.62 18.71 -0.10
N ALA A 956 17.62 18.28 0.66
CA ALA A 956 16.21 18.32 0.29
C ALA A 956 15.70 19.75 0.06
N ALA A 957 16.12 20.70 0.90
CA ALA A 957 15.75 22.11 0.75
C ALA A 957 16.33 22.74 -0.53
N ARG A 958 17.59 22.43 -0.86
CA ARG A 958 18.28 22.97 -2.05
C ARG A 958 17.88 22.26 -3.34
N PHE A 959 17.81 20.93 -3.31
CA PHE A 959 17.57 20.05 -4.45
C PHE A 959 16.31 19.23 -4.22
N ARG A 960 15.15 19.88 -4.42
CA ARG A 960 13.83 19.30 -4.16
C ARG A 960 13.50 18.06 -4.99
N THR A 961 14.21 17.84 -6.10
CA THR A 961 14.06 16.65 -6.96
C THR A 961 14.84 15.44 -6.44
N GLY A 962 15.58 15.55 -5.33
CA GLY A 962 16.32 14.42 -4.74
C GLY A 962 17.67 14.11 -5.38
N SER A 963 18.21 15.01 -6.22
CA SER A 963 19.51 14.84 -6.87
C SER A 963 20.17 16.17 -7.20
N ALA A 964 21.50 16.24 -7.06
CA ALA A 964 22.32 17.37 -7.46
C ALA A 964 22.96 17.17 -8.86
N LYS A 965 22.72 16.04 -9.52
CA LYS A 965 23.36 15.66 -10.79
C LYS A 965 23.27 16.75 -11.86
N ASN A 966 22.10 17.36 -12.04
CA ASN A 966 21.89 18.41 -13.05
C ASN A 966 22.71 19.67 -12.74
N GLU A 967 22.83 20.05 -11.45
CA GLU A 967 23.62 21.20 -11.04
C GLU A 967 25.12 20.93 -11.16
N ILE A 968 25.56 19.72 -10.81
CA ILE A 968 26.95 19.29 -10.98
C ILE A 968 27.31 19.28 -12.47
N ALA A 969 26.45 18.73 -13.33
CA ALA A 969 26.64 18.72 -14.78
C ALA A 969 26.70 20.14 -15.36
N ARG A 970 25.84 21.06 -14.89
CA ARG A 970 25.88 22.48 -15.28
C ARG A 970 27.22 23.12 -14.91
N ARG A 971 27.67 22.97 -13.66
CA ARG A 971 28.95 23.53 -13.19
C ARG A 971 30.17 22.89 -13.88
N LEU A 972 30.09 21.61 -14.24
CA LEU A 972 31.11 20.92 -15.03
C LEU A 972 31.20 21.49 -16.45
N LYS A 973 30.06 21.76 -17.08
CA LYS A 973 30.00 22.42 -18.39
C LYS A 973 30.62 23.82 -18.32
N ASP A 974 30.26 24.61 -17.32
CA ASP A 974 30.83 25.96 -17.10
C ASP A 974 32.35 25.89 -16.88
N ALA A 975 32.85 24.86 -16.17
CA ALA A 975 34.29 24.67 -15.94
C ALA A 975 35.04 24.19 -17.20
N PHE A 976 34.39 23.36 -18.02
CA PHE A 976 34.92 22.90 -19.31
C PHE A 976 35.05 24.06 -20.30
N GLU A 977 34.05 24.95 -20.36
CA GLU A 977 34.10 26.18 -21.16
C GLU A 977 35.22 27.13 -20.70
N GLN A 978 35.68 27.01 -19.45
CA GLN A 978 36.83 27.73 -18.87
C GLN A 978 38.17 26.98 -19.01
N GLY A 979 38.22 25.88 -19.78
CA GLY A 979 39.44 25.11 -20.04
C GLY A 979 39.92 24.22 -18.89
N ARG A 980 39.08 23.95 -17.88
CA ARG A 980 39.43 23.03 -16.77
C ARG A 980 38.82 21.65 -17.03
N ILE A 981 39.66 20.61 -17.05
CA ILE A 981 39.27 19.21 -17.34
C ILE A 981 39.85 18.26 -16.30
N GLY A 982 39.13 17.20 -15.94
CA GLY A 982 39.61 16.10 -15.10
C GLY A 982 38.74 15.82 -13.87
N ASP A 983 38.92 14.65 -13.25
CA ASP A 983 38.15 14.22 -12.07
C ASP A 983 38.39 15.10 -10.83
N GLU A 984 39.54 15.76 -10.74
CA GLU A 984 39.82 16.78 -9.71
C GLU A 984 38.85 17.96 -9.79
N VAL A 985 38.45 18.35 -11.00
CA VAL A 985 37.48 19.45 -11.21
C VAL A 985 36.10 19.04 -10.69
N LYS A 986 35.68 17.80 -10.96
CA LYS A 986 34.41 17.24 -10.46
C LYS A 986 34.40 17.21 -8.93
N ASN A 987 35.47 16.68 -8.31
CA ASN A 987 35.61 16.66 -6.86
C ASN A 987 35.61 18.06 -6.25
N GLY A 988 36.33 19.02 -6.85
CA GLY A 988 36.35 20.40 -6.40
C GLY A 988 35.03 21.16 -6.61
N ILE A 989 34.17 20.74 -7.54
CA ILE A 989 32.80 21.24 -7.67
C ILE A 989 31.93 20.69 -6.54
N ILE A 990 32.02 19.39 -6.25
CA ILE A 990 31.30 18.75 -5.14
C ILE A 990 31.71 19.41 -3.82
N ASP A 991 33.00 19.62 -3.57
CA ASP A 991 33.48 20.30 -2.35
C ASP A 991 32.93 21.72 -2.21
N ARG A 992 32.82 22.46 -3.31
CA ARG A 992 32.18 23.79 -3.28
C ARG A 992 30.71 23.71 -2.90
N ILE A 993 29.96 22.75 -3.45
CA ILE A 993 28.55 22.53 -3.07
C ILE A 993 28.46 22.12 -1.60
N VAL A 994 29.37 21.28 -1.09
CA VAL A 994 29.44 20.92 0.33
C VAL A 994 29.61 22.17 1.20
N LEU A 995 30.55 23.05 0.86
CA LEU A 995 30.80 24.29 1.61
C LEU A 995 29.63 25.27 1.54
N GLU A 996 28.98 25.41 0.38
CA GLU A 996 27.75 26.21 0.22
C GLU A 996 26.62 25.72 1.13
N LEU A 997 26.52 24.39 1.32
CA LEU A 997 25.51 23.76 2.18
C LEU A 997 25.97 23.63 3.65
N SER A 998 27.22 23.94 3.96
CA SER A 998 27.80 23.91 5.32
C SER A 998 28.56 25.21 5.63
N PRO A 999 27.88 26.38 5.62
CA PRO A 999 28.54 27.67 5.86
C PRO A 999 29.27 27.73 7.21
N GLU A 1000 28.84 26.97 8.22
CA GLU A 1000 29.56 26.86 9.50
C GLU A 1000 30.95 26.22 9.33
N ALA A 1001 31.06 25.21 8.46
CA ALA A 1001 32.31 24.54 8.13
C ALA A 1001 33.18 25.37 7.16
N ALA A 1002 32.57 26.20 6.32
CA ALA A 1002 33.28 27.17 5.50
C ALA A 1002 33.93 28.27 6.35
N ALA A 1003 33.23 28.75 7.39
CA ALA A 1003 33.73 29.76 8.32
C ALA A 1003 34.91 29.27 9.16
N SER A 1004 34.90 28.02 9.62
CA SER A 1004 36.00 27.44 10.41
C SER A 1004 37.27 27.17 9.59
N ARG A 1005 37.17 27.11 8.25
CA ARG A 1005 38.30 26.94 7.32
C ARG A 1005 38.86 28.26 6.77
N GLY A 1006 38.39 29.41 7.25
CA GLY A 1006 38.88 30.73 6.83
C GLY A 1006 38.58 31.06 5.35
N MET A 1007 37.58 30.40 4.74
CA MET A 1007 37.18 30.70 3.37
C MET A 1007 36.19 31.89 3.35
N PRO A 1008 36.27 32.78 2.36
CA PRO A 1008 35.33 33.90 2.22
C PRO A 1008 33.89 33.36 2.11
N GLN A 1009 32.93 34.03 2.75
CA GLN A 1009 31.53 33.62 2.68
C GLN A 1009 31.08 33.55 1.21
N PRO A 1010 30.35 32.48 0.80
CA PRO A 1010 29.85 32.38 -0.56
C PRO A 1010 28.87 33.54 -0.84
N GLU A 1011 29.04 34.20 -1.99
CA GLU A 1011 28.09 35.22 -2.44
C GLU A 1011 26.67 34.65 -2.48
N PRO A 1012 25.65 35.42 -2.05
CA PRO A 1012 24.28 34.96 -2.10
C PRO A 1012 23.87 34.57 -3.53
N PRO A 1013 23.04 33.52 -3.70
CA PRO A 1013 22.69 33.04 -5.02
C PRO A 1013 22.05 34.17 -5.85
N ARG A 1014 22.58 34.42 -7.05
CA ARG A 1014 21.95 35.31 -8.02
C ARG A 1014 20.56 34.75 -8.32
N ARG A 1015 19.51 35.45 -7.86
CA ARG A 1015 18.11 35.12 -8.18
C ARG A 1015 18.00 34.96 -9.69
N THR A 1016 17.43 33.84 -10.12
CA THR A 1016 17.09 33.69 -11.53
C THR A 1016 15.99 34.71 -11.88
N SER A 1017 15.96 35.23 -13.11
CA SER A 1017 14.95 36.20 -13.55
C SER A 1017 13.51 35.74 -13.31
N ARG A 1018 13.29 34.42 -13.18
CA ARG A 1018 12.01 33.78 -12.85
C ARG A 1018 11.60 33.90 -11.38
N GLU A 1019 12.55 34.03 -10.45
CA GLU A 1019 12.27 34.17 -9.01
C GLU A 1019 12.00 35.63 -8.62
N ALA A 1020 12.57 36.60 -9.36
CA ALA A 1020 12.26 38.01 -9.17
C ALA A 1020 10.80 38.34 -9.52
N ALA A 1021 10.24 37.67 -10.54
CA ALA A 1021 8.87 37.89 -11.02
C ALA A 1021 7.77 37.26 -10.14
N ARG A 1022 8.13 36.47 -9.11
CA ARG A 1022 7.16 35.91 -8.13
C ARG A 1022 7.15 36.67 -6.80
N ALA A 1023 8.09 37.60 -6.59
CA ALA A 1023 8.20 38.43 -5.40
C ALA A 1023 7.73 39.88 -5.63
N SER A 1024 7.21 40.15 -6.84
CA SER A 1024 6.45 41.33 -7.25
C SER A 1024 5.05 40.88 -7.66
#